data_AF-A0A1B9HWU9-F1
#
_entry.id   AF-A0A1B9HWU9-F1
#
_cell.length_a   1.000
_cell.length_b   1.000
_cell.length_c   1.000
_cell.angle_alpha   90.00
_cell.angle_beta   90.00
_cell.angle_gamma   90.00
#
_symmetry.space_group_name_H-M   'P 1'
#
loop_
_entity.id
_entity.type
_entity.pdbx_description
1 polymer ?
#
loop_
_entity_poly.entity_id
_entity_poly.type
_entity_poly.pdbx_seq_one_letter_code
_entity_poly.pdbx_strand_id
1 'polypeptide(L)'
;MKVSSWLFSLFLLCIGLLSPTLALQADLAGIVDWYLPLIGEPLLEPTPPLFVESNRIISLTKRNILAVLNSENGDIVWRQQFEDTDPVVSFHVKDDNILLLSGPGGSTARLFSLQTGSLIWEKPLIPNNQSGGILTTPVHLGTDVSFISSQNAGESESVVILSDGKRITKLRLDNGGQLWATEVPGSGSTILFKQLVWSGSSIHVLGIQNSIASQTLLTTTLDLELPIPKNDLGQIPSIIKLPEQALISPSLSKSGEAFVIWIEHGRIRIITVNENGLISKEIKDLLPGKGKVYIEIIDVGTRNKGIILGKRSDGAVDVINIHKREKITEFELSATSSERSESIYSGIETKKGVILNRVYWSFNMAVGVSQTINIADVSSKDVISSGFTFPYDTVSHGTFLHAAGSPILNDKQLPTLILTTSSGAIQKMELDNPGWVREESLADIKAARFVDLGEPETEEVREVLAEESFFGRLSRHLAELKDFPKYVIRFAKRFTSASYTSALRVTPLNSTHLHRDQFGFQKLLIAATAKGKLFALDSSSGATLWSRNLGLTSSSGSEIKIEDIWNVRDGEGGREPMLAILATKTVGDAVTTVAYHLDAFTGLISGEVDPVNHLPLGKNLFEGKYQNAFPLPFENCGTKATVLAVIDSTNALHIFPPCKKVAAGIEEISDKLFYTTQSKSIDGTLLRGFIPSAAKEGTGFKGEAVWQHPFAEGEIVLETKSVVFDAVASFGRVLGDKSTLYKYLNPHLQAISTFIPSVKGVASSSSPSGTGKIYVIDSTNGKIVYETEIEGVIARGGIKIGMVENWLVFAWLDERGWKISSTELFEDTLKKGVTPSQSTFENISINAITQTFILPTEVKALGFTTSKAGITTKEVIVVNGKNQIATIHRRLLDPRRPIGKPSSRDKEEMLIPYEAMVPIDPKKVISHKYEVLGAKHLLTSAALVESTSLLFAYGLDLFLTRGITPSGTFDILSDNFNKAQLLLTLGALSAGILVAGPAVRRKELRNKWY
;
A
#
# COMPACT_ATOMS: atom_id res chain seq x y z
N MET A 1 -36.59 -60.01 -4.59
CA MET A 1 -36.13 -59.35 -3.35
C MET A 1 -34.61 -59.31 -3.13
N LYS A 2 -33.76 -60.13 -3.80
CA LYS A 2 -32.29 -60.06 -3.59
C LYS A 2 -31.54 -59.04 -4.46
N VAL A 3 -32.11 -58.63 -5.60
CA VAL A 3 -31.45 -57.66 -6.53
C VAL A 3 -31.57 -56.20 -6.04
N SER A 4 -32.63 -55.85 -5.30
CA SER A 4 -32.81 -54.48 -4.77
C SER A 4 -31.85 -54.15 -3.61
N SER A 5 -31.43 -55.14 -2.84
CA SER A 5 -30.47 -54.95 -1.74
C SER A 5 -29.06 -54.63 -2.27
N TRP A 6 -28.69 -55.20 -3.41
CA TRP A 6 -27.36 -54.98 -4.01
C TRP A 6 -27.26 -53.59 -4.66
N LEU A 7 -28.32 -53.15 -5.35
CA LEU A 7 -28.41 -51.79 -5.89
C LEU A 7 -28.43 -50.73 -4.79
N PHE A 8 -29.10 -50.99 -3.65
CA PHE A 8 -29.13 -50.06 -2.52
C PHE A 8 -27.77 -49.97 -1.80
N SER A 9 -27.05 -51.09 -1.64
CA SER A 9 -25.69 -51.09 -1.11
C SER A 9 -24.67 -50.45 -2.06
N LEU A 10 -24.82 -50.63 -3.39
CA LEU A 10 -23.97 -49.96 -4.37
C LEU A 10 -24.20 -48.44 -4.36
N PHE A 11 -25.46 -48.00 -4.21
CA PHE A 11 -25.83 -46.59 -4.09
C PHE A 11 -25.28 -45.96 -2.80
N LEU A 12 -25.34 -46.67 -1.67
CA LEU A 12 -24.70 -46.26 -0.40
C LEU A 12 -23.16 -46.21 -0.48
N LEU A 13 -22.54 -47.14 -1.22
CA LEU A 13 -21.08 -47.14 -1.45
C LEU A 13 -20.65 -45.97 -2.35
N CYS A 14 -21.44 -45.64 -3.37
CA CYS A 14 -21.23 -44.45 -4.21
C CYS A 14 -21.40 -43.14 -3.44
N ILE A 15 -22.33 -43.08 -2.48
CA ILE A 15 -22.48 -41.92 -1.58
C ILE A 15 -21.31 -41.83 -0.59
N GLY A 16 -20.73 -42.95 -0.16
CA GLY A 16 -19.52 -42.98 0.68
C GLY A 16 -18.23 -42.57 -0.05
N LEU A 17 -18.21 -42.62 -1.39
CA LEU A 17 -17.10 -42.15 -2.23
C LEU A 17 -17.21 -40.65 -2.60
N LEU A 18 -18.35 -40.02 -2.31
CA LEU A 18 -18.49 -38.57 -2.40
C LEU A 18 -17.88 -37.95 -1.14
N SER A 19 -16.58 -37.70 -1.21
CA SER A 19 -15.92 -36.83 -0.24
C SER A 19 -16.63 -35.47 -0.27
N PRO A 20 -17.16 -34.93 0.85
CA PRO A 20 -17.65 -33.56 0.86
C PRO A 20 -16.45 -32.65 0.53
N THR A 21 -16.49 -32.05 -0.65
CA THR A 21 -15.47 -31.12 -1.11
C THR A 21 -15.61 -29.83 -0.29
N LEU A 22 -14.82 -29.73 0.78
CA LEU A 22 -14.54 -28.45 1.45
C LEU A 22 -13.54 -27.68 0.58
N ALA A 23 -14.04 -27.14 -0.53
CA ALA A 23 -13.37 -26.09 -1.30
C ALA A 23 -14.25 -24.85 -1.24
N LEU A 24 -13.66 -23.67 -1.40
CA LEU A 24 -14.44 -22.48 -1.70
C LEU A 24 -15.25 -22.78 -2.97
N GLN A 25 -16.57 -22.65 -2.87
CA GLN A 25 -17.47 -22.92 -3.99
C GLN A 25 -17.08 -21.95 -5.13
N ALA A 26 -16.77 -22.46 -6.33
CA ALA A 26 -16.24 -21.64 -7.43
C ALA A 26 -17.17 -20.47 -7.83
N ASP A 27 -18.45 -20.60 -7.48
CA ASP A 27 -19.53 -19.62 -7.60
C ASP A 27 -19.50 -18.49 -6.55
N LEU A 28 -18.55 -18.48 -5.61
CA LEU A 28 -18.35 -17.38 -4.64
C LEU A 28 -17.23 -16.42 -5.02
N ALA A 29 -16.28 -16.84 -5.87
CA ALA A 29 -15.16 -16.01 -6.28
C ALA A 29 -15.64 -14.78 -7.09
N GLY A 30 -15.19 -13.59 -6.70
CA GLY A 30 -15.61 -12.30 -7.28
C GLY A 30 -16.96 -11.81 -6.78
N ILE A 31 -17.64 -12.54 -5.88
CA ILE A 31 -18.85 -12.09 -5.19
C ILE A 31 -18.55 -11.69 -3.76
N VAL A 32 -17.80 -12.52 -3.02
CA VAL A 32 -17.45 -12.26 -1.62
C VAL A 32 -16.20 -11.41 -1.47
N ASP A 33 -15.42 -11.30 -2.54
CA ASP A 33 -14.10 -10.72 -2.54
C ASP A 33 -13.85 -9.84 -3.76
N TRP A 34 -12.94 -8.89 -3.57
CA TRP A 34 -12.44 -8.02 -4.62
C TRP A 34 -10.94 -7.80 -4.45
N TYR A 35 -10.31 -7.45 -5.56
CA TYR A 35 -8.87 -7.23 -5.65
C TYR A 35 -8.62 -5.99 -6.48
N LEU A 36 -7.85 -5.04 -5.93
CA LEU A 36 -7.45 -3.81 -6.60
C LEU A 36 -5.93 -3.79 -6.76
N PRO A 37 -5.41 -4.03 -7.99
CA PRO A 37 -3.99 -3.94 -8.27
C PRO A 37 -3.54 -2.47 -8.46
N LEU A 38 -2.48 -2.07 -7.77
CA LEU A 38 -1.90 -0.72 -7.82
C LEU A 38 -0.41 -0.74 -8.20
N ILE A 39 0.08 0.33 -8.79
CA ILE A 39 1.52 0.47 -9.13
C ILE A 39 2.24 1.37 -8.12
N GLY A 40 1.48 2.16 -7.37
CA GLY A 40 2.00 3.14 -6.43
C GLY A 40 2.43 4.44 -7.13
N GLU A 41 2.87 5.41 -6.33
CA GLU A 41 3.18 6.73 -6.86
C GLU A 41 4.31 6.72 -7.90
N PRO A 42 4.12 7.37 -9.06
CA PRO A 42 5.17 7.52 -10.05
C PRO A 42 6.41 8.22 -9.51
N LEU A 43 7.57 7.75 -9.98
CA LEU A 43 8.84 8.43 -9.87
C LEU A 43 8.92 9.46 -11.01
N LEU A 44 9.22 10.72 -10.69
CA LEU A 44 9.26 11.81 -11.67
C LEU A 44 10.65 12.07 -12.24
N GLU A 45 11.69 11.65 -11.53
CA GLU A 45 13.08 11.82 -11.95
C GLU A 45 13.83 10.47 -11.88
N PRO A 46 14.68 10.16 -12.86
CA PRO A 46 15.03 10.97 -14.03
C PRO A 46 14.03 10.81 -15.19
N THR A 47 13.22 9.75 -15.16
CA THR A 47 12.32 9.37 -16.25
C THR A 47 10.88 9.38 -15.72
N PRO A 48 10.14 10.50 -15.88
CA PRO A 48 8.75 10.58 -15.45
C PRO A 48 7.84 9.70 -16.32
N PRO A 49 6.56 9.54 -15.96
CA PRO A 49 5.60 8.83 -16.80
C PRO A 49 5.62 9.30 -18.26
N LEU A 50 5.66 8.34 -19.19
CA LEU A 50 5.79 8.59 -20.62
C LEU A 50 4.64 7.94 -21.39
N PHE A 51 4.02 8.70 -22.30
CA PHE A 51 3.03 8.19 -23.24
C PHE A 51 3.74 7.68 -24.51
N VAL A 52 3.42 6.48 -25.00
CA VAL A 52 4.04 5.89 -26.20
C VAL A 52 3.00 5.64 -27.31
N GLU A 53 3.42 5.57 -28.58
CA GLU A 53 2.59 5.49 -29.82
C GLU A 53 1.61 4.28 -29.91
N SER A 54 1.45 3.48 -28.85
CA SER A 54 0.55 2.31 -28.76
C SER A 54 -0.57 2.45 -27.71
N ASN A 55 -1.02 3.68 -27.40
CA ASN A 55 -2.00 3.95 -26.34
C ASN A 55 -1.58 3.36 -24.98
N ARG A 56 -0.29 3.50 -24.67
CA ARG A 56 0.34 2.94 -23.46
C ARG A 56 1.08 4.02 -22.69
N ILE A 57 1.06 3.88 -21.37
CA ILE A 57 1.76 4.77 -20.44
C ILE A 57 2.75 3.92 -19.68
N ILE A 58 4.03 4.26 -19.74
CA ILE A 58 5.07 3.60 -18.97
C ILE A 58 5.33 4.45 -17.74
N SER A 59 5.42 3.80 -16.59
CA SER A 59 5.73 4.46 -15.32
C SER A 59 6.69 3.59 -14.50
N LEU A 60 7.76 4.22 -14.01
CA LEU A 60 8.49 3.75 -12.84
C LEU A 60 7.87 4.34 -11.59
N THR A 61 7.80 3.57 -10.51
CA THR A 61 7.17 4.00 -9.26
C THR A 61 8.11 3.93 -8.07
N LYS A 62 7.79 4.71 -7.03
CA LYS A 62 8.54 4.72 -5.75
C LYS A 62 8.49 3.39 -5.00
N ARG A 63 7.61 2.46 -5.41
CA ARG A 63 7.49 1.10 -4.87
C ARG A 63 8.37 0.08 -5.61
N ASN A 64 9.33 0.57 -6.41
CA ASN A 64 10.25 -0.25 -7.18
C ASN A 64 9.56 -1.10 -8.26
N ILE A 65 8.64 -0.47 -9.00
CA ILE A 65 7.82 -1.15 -10.01
C ILE A 65 7.99 -0.48 -11.36
N LEU A 66 8.19 -1.31 -12.40
CA LEU A 66 7.99 -0.91 -13.79
C LEU A 66 6.60 -1.36 -14.22
N ALA A 67 5.76 -0.42 -14.64
CA ALA A 67 4.40 -0.70 -15.06
C ALA A 67 4.08 -0.09 -16.42
N VAL A 68 3.22 -0.79 -17.16
CA VAL A 68 2.60 -0.30 -18.38
C VAL A 68 1.09 -0.27 -18.20
N LEU A 69 0.53 0.92 -18.31
CA LEU A 69 -0.91 1.16 -18.21
C LEU A 69 -1.50 1.36 -19.60
N ASN A 70 -2.76 0.96 -19.77
CA ASN A 70 -3.57 1.30 -20.94
C ASN A 70 -4.04 2.76 -20.82
N SER A 71 -3.80 3.58 -21.84
CA SER A 71 -4.18 5.00 -21.79
C SER A 71 -5.69 5.24 -21.85
N GLU A 72 -6.47 4.30 -22.35
CA GLU A 72 -7.92 4.46 -22.55
C GLU A 72 -8.72 4.28 -21.26
N ASN A 73 -8.37 3.28 -20.45
CA ASN A 73 -9.11 2.93 -19.23
C ASN A 73 -8.24 2.96 -17.95
N GLY A 74 -6.93 3.10 -18.08
CA GLY A 74 -5.99 3.12 -16.96
C GLY A 74 -5.63 1.74 -16.43
N ASP A 75 -6.13 0.65 -17.01
CA ASP A 75 -5.83 -0.69 -16.49
C ASP A 75 -4.36 -1.06 -16.66
N ILE A 76 -3.85 -1.87 -15.72
CA ILE A 76 -2.50 -2.40 -15.79
C ILE A 76 -2.46 -3.45 -16.90
N VAL A 77 -1.67 -3.20 -17.94
CA VAL A 77 -1.42 -4.20 -18.99
C VAL A 77 -0.45 -5.25 -18.46
N TRP A 78 0.63 -4.79 -17.84
CA TRP A 78 1.55 -5.61 -17.05
C TRP A 78 2.34 -4.72 -16.10
N ARG A 79 2.89 -5.33 -15.05
CA ARG A 79 3.83 -4.69 -14.12
C ARG A 79 4.84 -5.70 -13.61
N GLN A 80 6.03 -5.23 -13.28
CA GLN A 80 7.13 -6.01 -12.70
C GLN A 80 7.61 -5.32 -11.42
N GLN A 81 7.57 -6.04 -10.30
CA GLN A 81 8.08 -5.56 -9.02
C GLN A 81 9.50 -6.06 -8.80
N PHE A 82 10.41 -5.16 -8.44
CA PHE A 82 11.81 -5.47 -8.17
C PHE A 82 12.08 -5.48 -6.66
N GLU A 83 13.11 -6.22 -6.23
CA GLU A 83 13.49 -6.31 -4.81
C GLU A 83 14.07 -4.98 -4.32
N ASP A 84 13.91 -4.66 -3.03
CA ASP A 84 14.43 -3.41 -2.44
C ASP A 84 15.96 -3.25 -2.59
N THR A 85 16.69 -4.36 -2.75
CA THR A 85 18.15 -4.39 -3.00
C THR A 85 18.53 -4.06 -4.44
N ASP A 86 17.56 -4.06 -5.35
CA ASP A 86 17.72 -3.79 -6.78
C ASP A 86 16.81 -2.61 -7.19
N PRO A 87 17.14 -1.38 -6.76
CA PRO A 87 16.31 -0.21 -7.02
C PRO A 87 16.26 0.13 -8.51
N VAL A 88 15.07 0.42 -9.03
CA VAL A 88 14.87 0.95 -10.37
C VAL A 88 15.46 2.36 -10.45
N VAL A 89 16.17 2.62 -11.55
CA VAL A 89 16.92 3.87 -11.74
C VAL A 89 16.28 4.72 -12.83
N SER A 90 16.17 4.16 -14.04
CA SER A 90 15.60 4.86 -15.20
C SER A 90 15.10 3.85 -16.23
N PHE A 91 14.14 4.26 -17.06
CA PHE A 91 13.69 3.47 -18.20
C PHE A 91 13.84 4.25 -19.50
N HIS A 92 14.17 3.55 -20.59
CA HIS A 92 14.41 4.13 -21.90
C HIS A 92 13.66 3.32 -22.95
N VAL A 93 12.96 4.01 -23.85
CA VAL A 93 12.06 3.36 -24.82
C VAL A 93 12.63 3.50 -26.22
N LYS A 94 12.64 2.39 -26.95
CA LYS A 94 12.90 2.37 -28.39
C LYS A 94 12.01 1.32 -29.05
N ASP A 95 11.19 1.77 -29.99
CA ASP A 95 10.20 0.94 -30.69
C ASP A 95 9.32 0.15 -29.70
N ASP A 96 9.34 -1.18 -29.75
CA ASP A 96 8.59 -2.06 -28.83
C ASP A 96 9.41 -2.52 -27.61
N ASN A 97 10.56 -1.92 -27.34
CA ASN A 97 11.45 -2.32 -26.25
C ASN A 97 11.56 -1.26 -25.16
N ILE A 98 11.57 -1.72 -23.90
CA ILE A 98 11.87 -0.92 -22.72
C ILE A 98 13.19 -1.40 -22.13
N LEU A 99 14.22 -0.56 -22.15
CA LEU A 99 15.45 -0.79 -21.43
C LEU A 99 15.35 -0.19 -20.03
N LEU A 100 15.41 -1.03 -19.00
CA LEU A 100 15.44 -0.64 -17.60
C LEU A 100 16.87 -0.69 -17.07
N LEU A 101 17.30 0.41 -16.44
CA LEU A 101 18.47 0.43 -15.57
C LEU A 101 18.00 0.28 -14.13
N SER A 102 18.67 -0.60 -13.40
CA SER A 102 18.30 -1.03 -12.05
C SER A 102 19.55 -1.40 -11.27
N GLY A 103 19.43 -1.45 -9.95
CA GLY A 103 20.50 -1.76 -9.03
C GLY A 103 21.26 -0.50 -8.61
N PRO A 104 22.06 -0.56 -7.54
CA PRO A 104 22.90 0.55 -7.11
C PRO A 104 23.76 1.07 -8.28
N GLY A 105 23.69 2.38 -8.55
CA GLY A 105 24.42 3.04 -9.65
C GLY A 105 24.01 2.60 -11.07
N GLY A 106 22.83 1.97 -11.25
CA GLY A 106 22.41 1.42 -12.55
C GLY A 106 23.26 0.21 -12.96
N SER A 107 23.60 -0.64 -11.99
CA SER A 107 24.51 -1.78 -12.16
C SER A 107 23.95 -2.94 -13.00
N THR A 108 22.65 -2.97 -13.26
CA THR A 108 21.99 -4.02 -14.05
C THR A 108 21.12 -3.41 -15.14
N ALA A 109 21.31 -3.89 -16.38
CA ALA A 109 20.50 -3.54 -17.54
C ALA A 109 19.55 -4.69 -17.91
N ARG A 110 18.29 -4.37 -18.15
CA ARG A 110 17.24 -5.33 -18.51
C ARG A 110 16.43 -4.81 -19.68
N LEU A 111 16.17 -5.66 -20.68
CA LEU A 111 15.32 -5.31 -21.80
C LEU A 111 14.00 -6.07 -21.73
N PHE A 112 12.89 -5.34 -21.74
CA PHE A 112 11.53 -5.88 -21.72
C PHE A 112 10.79 -5.55 -23.02
N SER A 113 9.90 -6.45 -23.45
CA SER A 113 8.92 -6.13 -24.48
C SER A 113 7.82 -5.21 -23.91
N LEU A 114 7.56 -4.09 -24.57
CA LEU A 114 6.52 -3.12 -24.23
C LEU A 114 5.12 -3.75 -24.26
N GLN A 115 4.88 -4.64 -25.23
CA GLN A 115 3.57 -5.30 -25.40
C GLN A 115 3.27 -6.32 -24.31
N THR A 116 4.20 -7.22 -24.04
CA THR A 116 3.96 -8.43 -23.23
C THR A 116 4.53 -8.35 -21.81
N GLY A 117 5.50 -7.46 -21.57
CA GLY A 117 6.23 -7.40 -20.30
C GLY A 117 7.22 -8.55 -20.10
N SER A 118 7.49 -9.35 -21.13
CA SER A 118 8.48 -10.42 -21.07
C SER A 118 9.89 -9.85 -21.03
N LEU A 119 10.72 -10.37 -20.12
CA LEU A 119 12.16 -10.09 -20.11
C LEU A 119 12.81 -10.77 -21.33
N ILE A 120 13.43 -9.98 -22.20
CA ILE A 120 14.16 -10.45 -23.38
C ILE A 120 15.56 -10.88 -22.95
N TRP A 121 16.26 -10.03 -22.21
CA TRP A 121 17.56 -10.34 -21.61
C TRP A 121 17.84 -9.46 -20.39
N GLU A 122 18.75 -9.94 -19.53
CA GLU A 122 19.29 -9.24 -18.38
C GLU A 122 20.82 -9.35 -18.38
N LYS A 123 21.51 -8.25 -18.06
CA LYS A 123 22.98 -8.19 -17.97
C LYS A 123 23.45 -7.36 -16.78
N PRO A 124 24.29 -7.92 -15.90
CA PRO A 124 25.04 -7.11 -14.95
C PRO A 124 26.09 -6.30 -15.71
N LEU A 125 26.13 -4.99 -15.47
CA LEU A 125 27.07 -4.06 -16.08
C LEU A 125 28.37 -3.97 -15.26
N ILE A 126 28.30 -4.15 -13.94
CA ILE A 126 29.45 -4.08 -13.03
C ILE A 126 29.96 -5.49 -12.74
N PRO A 127 31.28 -5.76 -12.85
CA PRO A 127 31.84 -7.08 -12.54
C PRO A 127 31.66 -7.47 -11.07
N ASN A 128 31.29 -8.73 -10.80
CA ASN A 128 31.05 -9.27 -9.46
C ASN A 128 32.23 -9.17 -8.48
N ASN A 129 33.46 -8.94 -8.98
CA ASN A 129 34.68 -8.86 -8.17
C ASN A 129 34.96 -7.46 -7.61
N GLN A 130 34.21 -6.43 -8.03
CA GLN A 130 34.27 -5.09 -7.46
C GLN A 130 33.16 -4.95 -6.41
N SER A 131 33.39 -4.16 -5.36
CA SER A 131 32.31 -3.76 -4.44
C SER A 131 31.11 -3.29 -5.29
N GLY A 132 29.92 -3.86 -5.08
CA GLY A 132 28.73 -3.55 -5.87
C GLY A 132 28.52 -2.05 -6.08
N GLY A 133 27.79 -1.67 -7.13
CA GLY A 133 27.63 -0.26 -7.56
C GLY A 133 27.34 0.71 -6.42
N ILE A 134 27.76 1.96 -6.57
CA ILE A 134 27.62 2.96 -5.50
C ILE A 134 26.17 3.43 -5.47
N LEU A 135 25.52 3.32 -4.31
CA LEU A 135 24.21 3.91 -4.10
C LEU A 135 24.37 5.43 -3.96
N THR A 136 23.94 6.18 -4.98
CA THR A 136 23.99 7.65 -4.98
C THR A 136 22.66 8.24 -4.49
N THR A 137 22.69 9.48 -4.02
CA THR A 137 21.49 10.28 -3.75
C THR A 137 21.58 11.57 -4.57
N PRO A 138 20.79 11.73 -5.65
CA PRO A 138 19.71 10.83 -6.12
C PRO A 138 20.23 9.54 -6.77
N VAL A 139 19.39 8.49 -6.81
CA VAL A 139 19.74 7.12 -7.25
C VAL A 139 20.17 7.03 -8.72
N HIS A 140 19.73 7.98 -9.55
CA HIS A 140 20.02 8.03 -10.98
C HIS A 140 21.28 8.81 -11.36
N LEU A 141 21.95 9.43 -10.38
CA LEU A 141 23.13 10.24 -10.65
C LEU A 141 24.22 9.38 -11.31
N GLY A 142 24.71 9.84 -12.48
CA GLY A 142 25.74 9.14 -13.24
C GLY A 142 25.23 7.92 -14.04
N THR A 143 23.96 7.95 -14.46
CA THR A 143 23.38 6.96 -15.37
C THR A 143 22.73 7.64 -16.56
N ASP A 144 22.92 7.09 -17.77
CA ASP A 144 22.30 7.55 -19.01
C ASP A 144 22.36 6.45 -20.07
N VAL A 145 21.55 6.57 -21.12
CA VAL A 145 21.46 5.59 -22.21
C VAL A 145 21.42 6.30 -23.56
N SER A 146 22.14 5.76 -24.54
CA SER A 146 22.04 6.18 -25.93
C SER A 146 21.86 4.96 -26.85
N PHE A 147 20.73 4.92 -27.57
CA PHE A 147 20.46 3.90 -28.57
C PHE A 147 21.17 4.21 -29.88
N ILE A 148 21.79 3.20 -30.48
CA ILE A 148 22.48 3.30 -31.77
C ILE A 148 21.68 2.53 -32.80
N SER A 149 21.20 3.24 -33.81
CA SER A 149 20.54 2.61 -34.95
C SER A 149 21.60 2.03 -35.91
N SER A 150 21.31 0.84 -36.44
CA SER A 150 22.19 0.19 -37.40
C SER A 150 22.24 0.98 -38.71
N GLN A 151 23.45 1.21 -39.24
CA GLN A 151 23.63 1.88 -40.55
C GLN A 151 23.59 0.89 -41.73
N ASN A 152 23.73 -0.42 -41.46
CA ASN A 152 23.77 -1.47 -42.47
C ASN A 152 22.58 -2.43 -42.35
N ALA A 153 21.91 -2.72 -43.47
CA ALA A 153 20.81 -3.68 -43.48
C ALA A 153 21.29 -5.08 -43.06
N GLY A 154 20.87 -5.54 -41.88
CA GLY A 154 21.20 -6.87 -41.33
C GLY A 154 22.06 -6.89 -40.07
N GLU A 155 22.65 -5.76 -39.67
CA GLU A 155 23.35 -5.64 -38.37
C GLU A 155 22.36 -5.34 -37.24
N SER A 156 22.48 -6.06 -36.12
CA SER A 156 21.68 -5.84 -34.93
C SER A 156 21.99 -4.47 -34.31
N GLU A 157 20.95 -3.76 -33.91
CA GLU A 157 21.09 -2.50 -33.18
C GLU A 157 21.88 -2.67 -31.88
N SER A 158 22.45 -1.58 -31.39
CA SER A 158 23.22 -1.58 -30.14
C SER A 158 22.82 -0.44 -29.23
N VAL A 159 23.19 -0.54 -27.97
CA VAL A 159 22.92 0.46 -26.95
C VAL A 159 24.19 0.71 -26.13
N VAL A 160 24.47 1.98 -25.85
CA VAL A 160 25.55 2.40 -24.95
C VAL A 160 24.94 2.89 -23.66
N ILE A 161 25.43 2.35 -22.54
CA ILE A 161 24.91 2.60 -21.20
C ILE A 161 26.03 3.17 -20.34
N LEU A 162 25.72 4.26 -19.64
CA LEU A 162 26.54 4.81 -18.57
C LEU A 162 26.01 4.29 -17.23
N SER A 163 26.91 3.72 -16.42
CA SER A 163 26.64 3.17 -15.09
C SER A 163 27.71 3.63 -14.09
N ASP A 164 27.31 3.78 -12.83
CA ASP A 164 28.17 4.17 -11.69
C ASP A 164 28.98 5.47 -11.94
N GLY A 165 28.49 6.33 -12.85
CA GLY A 165 29.12 7.61 -13.21
C GLY A 165 30.48 7.52 -13.90
N LYS A 166 30.97 6.32 -14.22
CA LYS A 166 32.34 6.09 -14.76
C LYS A 166 32.43 4.98 -15.80
N ARG A 167 31.52 4.01 -15.76
CA ARG A 167 31.59 2.82 -16.59
C ARG A 167 30.65 2.96 -17.78
N ILE A 168 31.19 2.82 -18.97
CA ILE A 168 30.46 2.90 -20.23
C ILE A 168 30.50 1.53 -20.90
N THR A 169 29.33 0.98 -21.19
CA THR A 169 29.18 -0.38 -21.73
C THR A 169 28.35 -0.33 -23.01
N LYS A 170 28.85 -0.94 -24.08
CA LYS A 170 28.12 -1.15 -25.34
C LYS A 170 27.59 -2.58 -25.42
N LEU A 171 26.28 -2.71 -25.53
CA LEU A 171 25.58 -3.99 -25.64
C LEU A 171 24.85 -4.09 -26.98
N ARG A 172 24.70 -5.31 -27.50
CA ARG A 172 23.73 -5.59 -28.56
C ARG A 172 22.32 -5.53 -28.00
N LEU A 173 21.40 -4.91 -28.74
CA LEU A 173 20.01 -4.74 -28.30
C LEU A 173 19.22 -6.06 -28.35
N ASP A 174 19.54 -6.97 -29.26
CA ASP A 174 18.78 -8.21 -29.47
C ASP A 174 18.99 -9.28 -28.38
N ASN A 175 20.22 -9.45 -27.87
CA ASN A 175 20.57 -10.50 -26.92
C ASN A 175 21.36 -10.02 -25.69
N GLY A 176 21.64 -8.72 -25.58
CA GLY A 176 22.44 -8.15 -24.50
C GLY A 176 23.92 -8.56 -24.56
N GLY A 177 24.41 -9.08 -25.69
CA GLY A 177 25.82 -9.44 -25.86
C GLY A 177 26.71 -8.21 -25.71
N GLN A 178 27.65 -8.25 -24.76
CA GLN A 178 28.60 -7.15 -24.55
C GLN A 178 29.59 -7.09 -25.71
N LEU A 179 29.60 -5.95 -26.42
CA LEU A 179 30.56 -5.69 -27.49
C LEU A 179 31.87 -5.17 -26.89
N TRP A 180 31.78 -4.18 -26.00
CA TRP A 180 32.90 -3.69 -25.21
C TRP A 180 32.40 -2.98 -23.94
N ALA A 181 33.28 -2.83 -22.96
CA ALA A 181 33.06 -2.02 -21.78
C ALA A 181 34.36 -1.31 -21.39
N THR A 182 34.27 -0.08 -20.92
CA THR A 182 35.41 0.71 -20.46
C THR A 182 35.06 1.50 -19.21
N GLU A 183 36.05 1.81 -18.40
CA GLU A 183 35.93 2.68 -17.24
C GLU A 183 36.81 3.89 -17.45
N VAL A 184 36.19 5.07 -17.50
CA VAL A 184 36.88 6.34 -17.68
C VAL A 184 36.24 7.34 -16.71
N PRO A 185 37.02 8.09 -15.90
CA PRO A 185 38.45 7.92 -15.61
C PRO A 185 38.71 6.80 -14.58
N GLY A 186 39.97 6.40 -14.41
CA GLY A 186 40.38 5.40 -13.39
C GLY A 186 40.14 5.84 -11.93
N SER A 187 40.21 4.88 -10.99
CA SER A 187 39.82 5.09 -9.58
C SER A 187 40.52 6.28 -8.90
N GLY A 188 39.75 7.19 -8.30
CA GLY A 188 40.24 8.35 -7.54
C GLY A 188 39.90 9.74 -8.15
N SER A 189 39.17 9.80 -9.26
CA SER A 189 38.86 11.05 -9.96
C SER A 189 37.69 11.82 -9.35
N THR A 190 37.81 13.16 -9.24
CA THR A 190 36.71 14.07 -8.89
C THR A 190 35.69 14.28 -10.02
N ILE A 191 35.66 13.35 -10.98
CA ILE A 191 34.91 13.43 -12.23
C ILE A 191 33.72 12.48 -12.16
N LEU A 192 32.55 12.98 -12.54
CA LEU A 192 31.31 12.24 -12.66
C LEU A 192 30.78 12.41 -14.08
N PHE A 193 30.71 11.33 -14.85
CA PHE A 193 29.97 11.35 -16.11
C PHE A 193 28.48 11.40 -15.84
N LYS A 194 27.77 12.20 -16.63
CA LYS A 194 26.35 12.51 -16.44
C LYS A 194 25.51 12.07 -17.63
N GLN A 195 25.95 12.35 -18.86
CA GLN A 195 25.13 12.17 -20.05
C GLN A 195 25.93 11.60 -21.23
N LEU A 196 25.23 10.88 -22.11
CA LEU A 196 25.75 10.25 -23.32
C LEU A 196 24.97 10.71 -24.54
N VAL A 197 25.66 10.89 -25.67
CA VAL A 197 24.98 11.05 -26.96
C VAL A 197 25.76 10.40 -28.10
N TRP A 198 25.05 9.68 -28.96
CA TRP A 198 25.59 9.12 -30.18
C TRP A 198 25.55 10.14 -31.33
N SER A 199 26.67 10.29 -32.04
CA SER A 199 26.76 11.08 -33.27
C SER A 199 27.81 10.49 -34.21
N GLY A 200 27.44 10.18 -35.46
CA GLY A 200 28.36 9.61 -36.45
C GLY A 200 28.98 8.28 -36.00
N SER A 201 30.31 8.19 -36.04
CA SER A 201 31.09 7.04 -35.59
C SER A 201 31.55 7.11 -34.13
N SER A 202 31.03 8.07 -33.35
CA SER A 202 31.48 8.36 -31.99
C SER A 202 30.34 8.41 -30.98
N ILE A 203 30.67 8.14 -29.71
CA ILE A 203 29.82 8.45 -28.56
C ILE A 203 30.48 9.58 -27.76
N HIS A 204 29.75 10.66 -27.54
CA HIS A 204 30.21 11.79 -26.73
C HIS A 204 29.62 11.70 -25.33
N VAL A 205 30.48 11.95 -24.35
CA VAL A 205 30.17 11.86 -22.93
C VAL A 205 30.36 13.23 -22.31
N LEU A 206 29.34 13.71 -21.59
CA LEU A 206 29.41 14.91 -20.78
C LEU A 206 29.66 14.53 -19.33
N GLY A 207 30.71 15.10 -18.74
CA GLY A 207 31.05 14.93 -17.32
C GLY A 207 31.15 16.25 -16.58
N ILE A 208 31.11 16.14 -15.26
CA ILE A 208 31.29 17.23 -14.31
C ILE A 208 32.53 16.90 -13.49
N GLN A 209 33.47 17.83 -13.41
CA GLN A 209 34.63 17.75 -12.52
C GLN A 209 34.41 18.67 -11.32
N ASN A 210 34.41 18.10 -10.13
CA ASN A 210 34.38 18.87 -8.89
C ASN A 210 35.81 19.30 -8.51
N SER A 211 35.99 20.59 -8.24
CA SER A 211 37.20 21.14 -7.61
C SER A 211 36.84 21.83 -6.28
N ILE A 212 37.84 22.21 -5.49
CA ILE A 212 37.65 22.87 -4.19
C ILE A 212 36.89 24.21 -4.30
N ALA A 213 37.00 24.89 -5.45
CA ALA A 213 36.45 26.24 -5.64
C ALA A 213 35.35 26.35 -6.70
N SER A 214 35.26 25.40 -7.64
CA SER A 214 34.30 25.45 -8.76
C SER A 214 34.04 24.07 -9.37
N GLN A 215 32.89 23.94 -10.04
CA GLN A 215 32.58 22.78 -10.89
C GLN A 215 32.79 23.16 -12.35
N THR A 216 33.49 22.32 -13.10
CA THR A 216 33.77 22.53 -14.53
C THR A 216 33.19 21.39 -15.36
N LEU A 217 32.84 21.67 -16.62
CA LEU A 217 32.41 20.62 -17.55
C LEU A 217 33.62 20.03 -18.26
N LEU A 218 33.51 18.75 -18.56
CA LEU A 218 34.44 18.03 -19.39
C LEU A 218 33.71 17.16 -20.39
N THR A 219 34.39 16.85 -21.48
CA THR A 219 33.86 15.96 -22.50
C THR A 219 34.87 14.86 -22.78
N THR A 220 34.35 13.66 -22.98
CA THR A 220 35.14 12.51 -23.44
C THR A 220 34.45 11.97 -24.68
N THR A 221 35.20 11.64 -25.71
CA THR A 221 34.63 11.08 -26.95
C THR A 221 35.26 9.72 -27.20
N LEU A 222 34.43 8.68 -27.27
CA LEU A 222 34.86 7.31 -27.53
C LEU A 222 34.49 6.91 -28.96
N ASP A 223 35.30 6.03 -29.55
CA ASP A 223 34.93 5.35 -30.78
C ASP A 223 33.78 4.35 -30.53
N LEU A 224 32.91 4.13 -31.52
CA LEU A 224 31.81 3.19 -31.39
C LEU A 224 32.23 1.73 -31.51
N GLU A 225 33.26 1.41 -32.30
CA GLU A 225 33.72 0.04 -32.55
C GLU A 225 34.66 -0.42 -31.45
N LEU A 226 35.60 0.43 -31.04
CA LEU A 226 36.62 0.11 -30.05
C LEU A 226 36.44 0.97 -28.78
N PRO A 227 36.71 0.43 -27.57
CA PRO A 227 36.61 1.16 -26.30
C PRO A 227 37.76 2.16 -26.10
N ILE A 228 38.23 2.82 -27.16
CA ILE A 228 39.38 3.72 -27.16
C ILE A 228 38.86 5.17 -27.23
N PRO A 229 39.26 6.06 -26.30
CA PRO A 229 38.92 7.47 -26.40
C PRO A 229 39.63 8.10 -27.60
N LYS A 230 38.85 8.73 -28.51
CA LYS A 230 39.38 9.61 -29.57
C LYS A 230 39.94 10.90 -28.98
N ASN A 231 39.31 11.38 -27.91
CA ASN A 231 39.81 12.44 -27.04
C ASN A 231 39.33 12.18 -25.62
N ASP A 232 40.21 12.36 -24.65
CA ASP A 232 39.94 12.08 -23.25
C ASP A 232 39.99 13.37 -22.42
N LEU A 233 39.00 13.54 -21.54
CA LEU A 233 38.92 14.65 -20.57
C LEU A 233 39.15 16.06 -21.15
N GLY A 234 38.54 16.36 -22.31
CA GLY A 234 38.54 17.71 -22.86
C GLY A 234 37.81 18.67 -21.93
N GLN A 235 38.55 19.51 -21.19
CA GLN A 235 37.97 20.50 -20.29
C GLN A 235 37.30 21.63 -21.07
N ILE A 236 36.08 21.97 -20.70
CA ILE A 236 35.36 23.14 -21.19
C ILE A 236 35.64 24.28 -20.20
N PRO A 237 36.23 25.40 -20.64
CA PRO A 237 36.39 26.59 -19.79
C PRO A 237 35.02 27.17 -19.47
N SER A 238 34.42 26.78 -18.34
CA SER A 238 33.07 27.16 -17.95
C SER A 238 33.01 27.53 -16.47
N ILE A 239 32.33 28.63 -16.13
CA ILE A 239 31.96 28.95 -14.75
C ILE A 239 30.48 28.63 -14.57
N ILE A 240 30.18 27.51 -13.90
CA ILE A 240 28.81 27.00 -13.78
C ILE A 240 28.36 26.99 -12.34
N LYS A 241 27.16 27.52 -12.11
CA LYS A 241 26.51 27.50 -10.80
C LYS A 241 25.70 26.21 -10.56
N LEU A 242 25.15 25.64 -11.63
CA LEU A 242 24.21 24.51 -11.64
C LEU A 242 24.64 23.51 -12.75
N PRO A 243 25.68 22.68 -12.55
CA PRO A 243 26.19 21.78 -13.60
C PRO A 243 25.20 20.68 -14.00
N GLU A 244 24.24 20.36 -13.15
CA GLU A 244 23.11 19.49 -13.46
C GLU A 244 22.18 20.05 -14.56
N GLN A 245 22.28 21.33 -14.91
CA GLN A 245 21.56 21.92 -16.05
C GLN A 245 22.34 21.88 -17.37
N ALA A 246 23.61 21.46 -17.35
CA ALA A 246 24.40 21.31 -18.57
C ALA A 246 23.92 20.08 -19.36
N LEU A 247 23.72 20.25 -20.66
CA LEU A 247 23.21 19.21 -21.55
C LEU A 247 24.16 18.95 -22.72
N ILE A 248 24.10 17.73 -23.25
CA ILE A 248 24.74 17.37 -24.52
C ILE A 248 23.66 16.93 -25.54
N SER A 249 23.81 17.37 -26.78
CA SER A 249 22.86 17.12 -27.88
C SER A 249 23.64 16.79 -29.16
N PRO A 250 23.17 15.86 -30.01
CA PRO A 250 23.88 15.51 -31.23
C PRO A 250 23.65 16.59 -32.30
N SER A 251 24.57 16.74 -33.25
CA SER A 251 24.36 17.60 -34.41
C SER A 251 23.55 16.91 -35.50
N LEU A 252 22.37 17.45 -35.80
CA LEU A 252 21.48 16.98 -36.87
C LEU A 252 21.96 17.39 -38.27
N SER A 253 22.80 18.43 -38.39
CA SER A 253 23.26 18.94 -39.69
C SER A 253 24.59 18.33 -40.12
N LYS A 254 25.42 17.90 -39.17
CA LYS A 254 26.73 17.30 -39.42
C LYS A 254 26.91 16.07 -38.55
N SER A 255 26.96 14.91 -39.20
CA SER A 255 27.25 13.64 -38.55
C SER A 255 28.61 13.71 -37.83
N GLY A 256 28.67 13.18 -36.61
CA GLY A 256 29.90 13.13 -35.81
C GLY A 256 30.14 14.36 -34.92
N GLU A 257 29.42 15.47 -35.10
CA GLU A 257 29.50 16.61 -34.17
C GLU A 257 28.45 16.49 -33.04
N ALA A 258 28.76 17.02 -31.87
CA ALA A 258 27.83 17.20 -30.75
C ALA A 258 27.95 18.62 -30.17
N PHE A 259 26.89 19.09 -29.52
CA PHE A 259 26.83 20.38 -28.85
C PHE A 259 26.72 20.19 -27.35
N VAL A 260 27.58 20.87 -26.59
CA VAL A 260 27.43 21.00 -25.14
C VAL A 260 26.91 22.39 -24.81
N ILE A 261 25.91 22.45 -23.94
CA ILE A 261 25.12 23.65 -23.66
C ILE A 261 24.99 23.82 -22.16
N TRP A 262 25.21 25.04 -21.68
CA TRP A 262 25.09 25.40 -20.26
C TRP A 262 24.69 26.86 -20.08
N ILE A 263 24.33 27.23 -18.86
CA ILE A 263 24.10 28.63 -18.49
C ILE A 263 25.33 29.21 -17.81
N GLU A 264 25.75 30.38 -18.29
CA GLU A 264 26.86 31.13 -17.71
C GLU A 264 26.59 32.63 -17.83
N HIS A 265 26.67 33.34 -16.69
CA HIS A 265 26.39 34.77 -16.58
C HIS A 265 25.04 35.19 -17.21
N GLY A 266 24.01 34.36 -17.04
CA GLY A 266 22.67 34.65 -17.55
C GLY A 266 22.47 34.41 -19.05
N ARG A 267 23.45 33.80 -19.74
CA ARG A 267 23.35 33.45 -21.16
C ARG A 267 23.49 31.95 -21.33
N ILE A 268 22.78 31.41 -22.32
CA ILE A 268 22.96 30.02 -22.75
C ILE A 268 24.18 29.99 -23.68
N ARG A 269 25.25 29.35 -23.20
CA ARG A 269 26.49 29.12 -23.95
C ARG A 269 26.41 27.79 -24.68
N ILE A 270 27.07 27.74 -25.83
CA ILE A 270 27.19 26.54 -26.65
C ILE A 270 28.62 26.38 -27.12
N ILE A 271 29.09 25.13 -27.11
CA ILE A 271 30.37 24.74 -27.68
C ILE A 271 30.19 23.48 -28.53
N THR A 272 30.94 23.38 -29.63
CA THR A 272 30.91 22.22 -30.51
C THR A 272 32.03 21.26 -30.14
N VAL A 273 31.69 19.99 -30.03
CA VAL A 273 32.61 18.86 -29.91
C VAL A 273 32.62 18.15 -31.26
N ASN A 274 33.78 18.09 -31.91
CA ASN A 274 33.93 17.40 -33.19
C ASN A 274 33.99 15.89 -32.99
N GLU A 275 33.90 15.13 -34.08
CA GLU A 275 33.92 13.65 -34.05
C GLU A 275 35.21 13.06 -33.44
N ASN A 276 36.34 13.76 -33.62
CA ASN A 276 37.63 13.43 -33.00
C ASN A 276 37.71 13.84 -31.52
N GLY A 277 36.62 14.36 -30.95
CA GLY A 277 36.52 14.85 -29.58
C GLY A 277 37.20 16.20 -29.31
N LEU A 278 37.79 16.84 -30.33
CA LEU A 278 38.34 18.19 -30.21
C LEU A 278 37.22 19.22 -30.00
N ILE A 279 37.42 20.08 -29.01
CA ILE A 279 36.49 21.15 -28.65
C ILE A 279 36.79 22.39 -29.49
N SER A 280 35.75 23.07 -30.01
CA SER A 280 35.91 24.31 -30.77
C SER A 280 36.56 25.43 -29.92
N LYS A 281 37.46 26.23 -30.54
CA LYS A 281 38.24 27.27 -29.83
C LYS A 281 37.42 28.41 -29.21
N GLU A 282 36.21 28.66 -29.70
CA GLU A 282 35.37 29.79 -29.24
C GLU A 282 34.06 29.29 -28.63
N ILE A 283 33.82 29.69 -27.38
CA ILE A 283 32.51 29.56 -26.72
C ILE A 283 31.58 30.60 -27.34
N LYS A 284 30.43 30.15 -27.84
CA LYS A 284 29.46 31.03 -28.50
C LYS A 284 28.24 31.25 -27.61
N ASP A 285 27.63 32.42 -27.74
CA ASP A 285 26.27 32.63 -27.27
C ASP A 285 25.32 31.87 -28.19
N LEU A 286 24.46 31.03 -27.63
CA LEU A 286 23.45 30.32 -28.42
C LEU A 286 22.46 31.30 -29.05
N LEU A 287 22.17 32.40 -28.36
CA LEU A 287 21.27 33.47 -28.79
C LEU A 287 21.99 34.83 -28.69
N PRO A 288 22.86 35.19 -29.63
CA PRO A 288 23.62 36.43 -29.60
C PRO A 288 22.70 37.66 -29.79
N GLY A 289 22.94 38.74 -29.04
CA GLY A 289 22.29 40.05 -29.25
C GLY A 289 20.87 40.20 -28.70
N LYS A 290 20.34 39.23 -27.96
CA LYS A 290 19.03 39.31 -27.30
C LYS A 290 19.26 39.43 -25.79
N GLY A 291 19.12 40.64 -25.23
CA GLY A 291 19.42 40.96 -23.82
C GLY A 291 18.54 40.29 -22.74
N LYS A 292 18.08 39.06 -22.97
CA LYS A 292 17.32 38.28 -21.99
C LYS A 292 18.28 37.48 -21.10
N VAL A 293 17.97 37.43 -19.81
CA VAL A 293 18.72 36.66 -18.82
C VAL A 293 18.04 35.31 -18.61
N TYR A 294 18.76 34.22 -18.86
CA TYR A 294 18.31 32.84 -18.61
C TYR A 294 18.83 32.34 -17.27
N ILE A 295 17.98 31.62 -16.54
CA ILE A 295 18.30 31.09 -15.21
C ILE A 295 18.35 29.57 -15.17
N GLU A 296 17.66 28.89 -16.09
CA GLU A 296 17.53 27.43 -16.08
C GLU A 296 17.31 26.89 -17.51
N ILE A 297 17.92 25.73 -17.80
CA ILE A 297 17.62 24.90 -18.98
C ILE A 297 16.78 23.72 -18.49
N ILE A 298 15.57 23.57 -19.02
CA ILE A 298 14.66 22.49 -18.67
C ILE A 298 14.81 21.39 -19.72
N ASP A 299 15.28 20.20 -19.29
CA ASP A 299 15.33 19.01 -20.13
C ASP A 299 13.99 18.28 -20.08
N VAL A 300 13.31 18.23 -21.22
CA VAL A 300 12.02 17.54 -21.39
C VAL A 300 12.15 16.26 -22.23
N GLY A 301 13.36 15.73 -22.36
CA GLY A 301 13.64 14.48 -23.09
C GLY A 301 13.70 14.64 -24.62
N THR A 302 13.79 15.87 -25.14
CA THR A 302 13.83 16.16 -26.58
C THR A 302 15.21 16.58 -27.10
N ARG A 303 16.25 16.38 -26.29
CA ARG A 303 17.62 16.80 -26.61
C ARG A 303 18.20 16.08 -27.83
N ASN A 304 17.77 14.87 -28.15
CA ASN A 304 18.29 14.12 -29.32
C ASN A 304 17.79 14.74 -30.63
N LYS A 305 16.63 15.41 -30.59
CA LYS A 305 16.12 16.26 -31.67
C LYS A 305 16.62 17.71 -31.62
N GLY A 306 17.47 18.05 -30.65
CA GLY A 306 18.06 19.39 -30.56
C GLY A 306 17.12 20.50 -30.13
N ILE A 307 16.02 20.15 -29.44
CA ILE A 307 15.05 21.10 -28.91
C ILE A 307 15.16 21.10 -27.39
N ILE A 308 15.29 22.29 -26.81
CA ILE A 308 15.37 22.52 -25.36
C ILE A 308 14.48 23.70 -24.96
N LEU A 309 14.19 23.78 -23.66
CA LEU A 309 13.44 24.88 -23.07
C LEU A 309 14.38 25.75 -22.22
N GLY A 310 14.40 27.06 -22.52
CA GLY A 310 15.17 28.04 -21.76
C GLY A 310 14.27 28.90 -20.89
N LYS A 311 14.37 28.78 -19.56
CA LYS A 311 13.63 29.61 -18.61
C LYS A 311 14.39 30.89 -18.30
N ARG A 312 13.70 32.02 -18.44
CA ARG A 312 14.20 33.37 -18.23
C ARG A 312 14.08 33.79 -16.77
N SER A 313 14.76 34.87 -16.40
CA SER A 313 14.70 35.44 -15.04
C SER A 313 13.31 35.95 -14.63
N ASP A 314 12.45 36.28 -15.60
CA ASP A 314 11.03 36.63 -15.38
C ASP A 314 10.11 35.39 -15.38
N GLY A 315 10.67 34.19 -15.46
CA GLY A 315 9.94 32.91 -15.50
C GLY A 315 9.50 32.47 -16.88
N ALA A 316 9.51 33.35 -17.90
CA ALA A 316 9.07 32.99 -19.25
C ALA A 316 9.96 31.92 -19.88
N VAL A 317 9.35 31.00 -20.61
CA VAL A 317 10.03 29.84 -21.20
C VAL A 317 10.03 29.93 -22.71
N ASP A 318 11.23 30.09 -23.26
CA ASP A 318 11.50 30.12 -24.70
C ASP A 318 11.81 28.69 -25.20
N VAL A 319 11.21 28.31 -26.33
CA VAL A 319 11.54 27.06 -27.05
C VAL A 319 12.70 27.35 -28.00
N ILE A 320 13.81 26.64 -27.83
CA ILE A 320 15.08 26.97 -28.51
C ILE A 320 15.52 25.80 -29.38
N ASN A 321 15.90 26.12 -30.62
CA ASN A 321 16.56 25.19 -31.52
C ASN A 321 18.08 25.32 -31.39
N ILE A 322 18.74 24.27 -30.92
CA ILE A 322 20.18 24.24 -30.71
C ILE A 322 20.93 24.38 -32.05
N HIS A 323 20.44 23.71 -33.08
CA HIS A 323 21.08 23.60 -34.39
C HIS A 323 21.03 24.91 -35.16
N LYS A 324 19.83 25.50 -35.22
CA LYS A 324 19.60 26.77 -35.90
C LYS A 324 20.06 27.97 -35.08
N ARG A 325 20.41 27.76 -33.80
CA ARG A 325 20.83 28.82 -32.85
C ARG A 325 19.81 29.95 -32.79
N GLU A 326 18.54 29.58 -32.76
CA GLU A 326 17.43 30.52 -32.77
C GLU A 326 16.36 30.11 -31.77
N LYS A 327 15.65 31.13 -31.27
CA LYS A 327 14.39 30.93 -30.57
C LYS A 327 13.34 30.60 -31.61
N ILE A 328 12.66 29.46 -31.44
CA ILE A 328 11.54 29.05 -32.28
C ILE A 328 10.30 29.85 -31.89
N THR A 329 9.90 29.75 -30.63
CA THR A 329 8.69 30.39 -30.09
C THR A 329 8.80 30.54 -28.56
N GLU A 330 7.78 31.08 -27.91
CA GLU A 330 7.64 31.22 -26.45
C GLU A 330 6.32 30.59 -26.04
N PHE A 331 6.28 29.91 -24.89
CA PHE A 331 5.00 29.56 -24.30
C PHE A 331 4.30 30.83 -23.85
N GLU A 332 3.16 31.14 -24.46
CA GLU A 332 2.37 32.33 -24.13
C GLU A 332 2.01 32.35 -22.64
N LEU A 333 2.18 33.52 -21.98
CA LEU A 333 1.89 33.70 -20.55
C LEU A 333 2.69 32.74 -19.64
N SER A 334 3.94 32.41 -20.02
CA SER A 334 4.86 31.60 -19.21
C SER A 334 5.63 32.36 -18.14
N ALA A 335 5.62 33.69 -18.17
CA ALA A 335 6.21 34.50 -17.13
C ALA A 335 5.57 34.23 -15.76
N THR A 336 6.37 34.31 -14.69
CA THR A 336 5.91 34.12 -13.32
C THR A 336 4.81 35.13 -12.99
N SER A 337 3.70 34.64 -12.45
CA SER A 337 2.52 35.44 -12.14
C SER A 337 1.83 34.89 -10.90
N SER A 338 1.26 35.77 -10.07
CA SER A 338 0.43 35.37 -8.93
C SER A 338 -0.92 34.79 -9.33
N GLU A 339 -1.32 34.91 -10.60
CA GLU A 339 -2.59 34.40 -11.13
C GLU A 339 -2.52 32.94 -11.59
N ARG A 340 -1.34 32.32 -11.56
CA ARG A 340 -1.09 30.98 -12.10
C ARG A 340 -0.16 30.19 -11.19
N SER A 341 -0.32 28.87 -11.17
CA SER A 341 0.67 27.98 -10.55
C SER A 341 1.97 27.95 -11.35
N GLU A 342 3.01 27.35 -10.76
CA GLU A 342 4.18 26.94 -11.54
C GLU A 342 3.76 26.04 -12.71
N SER A 343 4.45 26.20 -13.83
CA SER A 343 4.17 25.47 -15.07
C SER A 343 5.00 24.21 -15.14
N ILE A 344 4.35 23.12 -15.53
CA ILE A 344 4.98 21.83 -15.78
C ILE A 344 5.18 21.68 -17.27
N TYR A 345 6.36 21.23 -17.66
CA TYR A 345 6.74 21.04 -19.05
C TYR A 345 7.03 19.57 -19.32
N SER A 346 6.61 19.09 -20.49
CA SER A 346 6.98 17.77 -20.97
C SER A 346 7.17 17.77 -22.47
N GLY A 347 7.89 16.77 -22.97
CA GLY A 347 8.24 16.65 -24.37
C GLY A 347 8.17 15.20 -24.81
N ILE A 348 7.84 15.01 -26.08
CA ILE A 348 7.92 13.71 -26.74
C ILE A 348 8.52 13.88 -28.13
N GLU A 349 9.47 13.00 -28.46
CA GLU A 349 10.06 12.95 -29.79
C GLU A 349 9.12 12.18 -30.73
N THR A 350 8.85 12.75 -31.90
CA THR A 350 8.19 12.04 -33.00
C THR A 350 9.24 11.65 -34.04
N LYS A 351 8.85 10.90 -35.07
CA LYS A 351 9.79 10.45 -36.12
C LYS A 351 10.63 11.59 -36.71
N LYS A 352 10.02 12.75 -36.98
CA LYS A 352 10.68 13.92 -37.59
C LYS A 352 10.74 15.16 -36.69
N GLY A 353 9.96 15.20 -35.63
CA GLY A 353 9.66 16.40 -34.88
C GLY A 353 9.66 16.20 -33.37
N VAL A 354 9.06 17.15 -32.66
CA VAL A 354 8.80 17.07 -31.22
C VAL A 354 7.45 17.70 -30.90
N ILE A 355 6.77 17.16 -29.89
CA ILE A 355 5.59 17.78 -29.30
C ILE A 355 5.95 18.18 -27.88
N LEU A 356 5.72 19.44 -27.55
CA LEU A 356 6.01 20.02 -26.23
C LEU A 356 4.70 20.41 -25.58
N ASN A 357 4.53 20.06 -24.31
CA ASN A 357 3.33 20.39 -23.55
C ASN A 357 3.72 21.24 -22.35
N ARG A 358 2.82 22.16 -22.01
CA ARG A 358 2.87 22.97 -20.81
C ARG A 358 1.53 22.88 -20.11
N VAL A 359 1.53 22.49 -18.84
CA VAL A 359 0.32 22.42 -18.01
C VAL A 359 0.49 23.29 -16.77
N TYR A 360 -0.53 24.07 -16.43
CA TYR A 360 -0.58 24.88 -15.22
C TYR A 360 -2.02 25.09 -14.75
N TRP A 361 -2.18 25.49 -13.49
CA TRP A 361 -3.46 25.88 -12.92
C TRP A 361 -3.65 27.40 -13.01
N SER A 362 -4.81 27.86 -13.48
CA SER A 362 -5.20 29.27 -13.45
C SER A 362 -6.05 29.57 -12.22
N PHE A 363 -5.56 30.42 -11.31
CA PHE A 363 -6.31 30.81 -10.11
C PHE A 363 -7.51 31.70 -10.45
N ASN A 364 -7.39 32.57 -11.46
CA ASN A 364 -8.46 33.49 -11.86
C ASN A 364 -9.66 32.77 -12.49
N MET A 365 -9.41 31.73 -13.29
CA MET A 365 -10.45 30.97 -14.00
C MET A 365 -10.85 29.69 -13.27
N ALA A 366 -10.10 29.26 -12.25
CA ALA A 366 -10.26 27.98 -11.56
C ALA A 366 -10.33 26.77 -12.51
N VAL A 367 -9.42 26.74 -13.50
CA VAL A 367 -9.29 25.64 -14.48
C VAL A 367 -7.84 25.25 -14.69
N GLY A 368 -7.62 23.99 -15.07
CA GLY A 368 -6.35 23.55 -15.63
C GLY A 368 -6.22 24.03 -17.06
N VAL A 369 -5.02 24.48 -17.44
CA VAL A 369 -4.72 24.96 -18.79
C VAL A 369 -3.60 24.09 -19.36
N SER A 370 -3.82 23.56 -20.56
CA SER A 370 -2.81 22.89 -21.36
C SER A 370 -2.49 23.72 -22.60
N GLN A 371 -1.21 23.93 -22.85
CA GLN A 371 -0.67 24.53 -24.06
C GLN A 371 0.27 23.53 -24.73
N THR A 372 0.06 23.27 -26.01
CA THR A 372 0.84 22.32 -26.81
C THR A 372 1.51 23.05 -27.96
N ILE A 373 2.79 22.78 -28.15
CA ILE A 373 3.58 23.26 -29.28
C ILE A 373 4.00 22.03 -30.07
N ASN A 374 3.43 21.88 -31.26
CA ASN A 374 3.79 20.84 -32.21
C ASN A 374 4.79 21.38 -33.23
N ILE A 375 6.00 20.82 -33.20
CA ILE A 375 7.04 21.03 -34.21
C ILE A 375 7.10 19.75 -35.03
N ALA A 376 6.32 19.69 -36.12
CA ALA A 376 6.17 18.47 -36.92
C ALA A 376 7.50 17.99 -37.55
N ASP A 377 8.36 18.94 -37.93
CA ASP A 377 9.69 18.68 -38.46
C ASP A 377 10.67 19.74 -37.93
N VAL A 378 11.73 19.32 -37.23
CA VAL A 378 12.75 20.20 -36.66
C VAL A 378 13.50 21.01 -37.74
N SER A 379 13.58 20.48 -38.96
CA SER A 379 14.18 21.16 -40.10
C SER A 379 13.30 22.29 -40.64
N SER A 380 11.97 22.19 -40.48
CA SER A 380 11.00 23.21 -40.89
C SER A 380 10.94 24.39 -39.91
N LYS A 381 10.25 25.46 -40.31
CA LYS A 381 9.89 26.58 -39.41
C LYS A 381 8.42 26.52 -38.97
N ASP A 382 7.71 25.47 -39.37
CA ASP A 382 6.28 25.35 -39.12
C ASP A 382 6.07 24.88 -37.67
N VAL A 383 5.38 25.72 -36.91
CA VAL A 383 5.10 25.50 -35.49
C VAL A 383 3.63 25.75 -35.27
N ILE A 384 2.94 24.75 -34.75
CA ILE A 384 1.52 24.86 -34.42
C ILE A 384 1.42 24.95 -32.90
N SER A 385 0.87 26.06 -32.41
CA SER A 385 0.54 26.25 -31.00
C SER A 385 -0.96 26.04 -30.83
N SER A 386 -1.34 25.15 -29.93
CA SER A 386 -2.73 24.87 -29.56
C SER A 386 -2.85 24.84 -28.05
N GLY A 387 -4.07 24.88 -27.54
CA GLY A 387 -4.30 24.79 -26.11
C GLY A 387 -5.77 24.59 -25.78
N PHE A 388 -6.01 24.05 -24.60
CA PHE A 388 -7.34 23.85 -24.08
C PHE A 388 -7.36 23.98 -22.56
N THR A 389 -8.55 24.26 -22.04
CA THR A 389 -8.81 24.27 -20.59
C THR A 389 -9.56 23.01 -20.20
N PHE A 390 -9.36 22.55 -18.97
CA PHE A 390 -10.08 21.39 -18.43
C PHE A 390 -10.47 21.64 -16.96
N PRO A 391 -11.62 21.11 -16.51
CA PRO A 391 -12.01 21.16 -15.10
C PRO A 391 -11.08 20.26 -14.27
N TYR A 392 -10.72 20.70 -13.07
CA TYR A 392 -9.90 19.90 -12.16
C TYR A 392 -10.16 20.28 -10.70
N ASP A 393 -10.30 19.26 -9.84
CA ASP A 393 -10.52 19.43 -8.40
C ASP A 393 -9.19 19.42 -7.65
N THR A 394 -8.67 20.63 -7.38
CA THR A 394 -7.42 20.84 -6.63
C THR A 394 -7.52 20.42 -5.17
N VAL A 395 -8.71 20.41 -4.57
CA VAL A 395 -8.91 20.06 -3.16
C VAL A 395 -8.74 18.55 -2.99
N SER A 396 -9.38 17.76 -3.84
CA SER A 396 -9.33 16.29 -3.77
C SER A 396 -8.02 15.72 -4.31
N HIS A 397 -7.47 16.30 -5.37
CA HIS A 397 -6.34 15.71 -6.10
C HIS A 397 -5.01 16.46 -5.95
N GLY A 398 -4.99 17.60 -5.28
CA GLY A 398 -3.78 18.37 -5.03
C GLY A 398 -3.29 19.11 -6.28
N THR A 399 -2.00 19.43 -6.34
CA THR A 399 -1.39 20.16 -7.46
C THR A 399 -0.86 19.21 -8.52
N PHE A 400 -0.65 19.74 -9.73
CA PHE A 400 0.03 19.00 -10.78
C PHE A 400 1.51 18.82 -10.43
N LEU A 401 2.09 17.65 -10.70
CA LEU A 401 3.53 17.40 -10.60
C LEU A 401 4.17 17.06 -11.95
N HIS A 402 3.47 16.31 -12.79
CA HIS A 402 3.90 15.97 -14.14
C HIS A 402 2.70 15.83 -15.08
N ALA A 403 2.92 16.03 -16.39
CA ALA A 403 1.90 15.84 -17.41
C ALA A 403 2.52 15.20 -18.65
N ALA A 404 2.17 13.95 -18.96
CA ALA A 404 2.59 13.28 -20.19
C ALA A 404 1.57 13.53 -21.30
N GLY A 405 2.01 14.08 -22.44
CA GLY A 405 1.14 14.30 -23.60
C GLY A 405 1.23 13.15 -24.62
N SER A 406 0.12 12.84 -25.27
CA SER A 406 0.06 11.82 -26.31
C SER A 406 0.95 12.19 -27.52
N PRO A 407 1.65 11.21 -28.14
CA PRO A 407 2.42 11.45 -29.36
C PRO A 407 1.54 11.72 -30.58
N ILE A 408 0.27 11.30 -30.51
CA ILE A 408 -0.74 11.51 -31.56
C ILE A 408 -1.68 12.62 -31.08
N LEU A 409 -1.84 13.65 -31.90
CA LEU A 409 -2.77 14.76 -31.67
C LEU A 409 -4.07 14.51 -32.44
N ASN A 410 -5.17 15.04 -31.93
CA ASN A 410 -6.45 14.99 -32.63
C ASN A 410 -6.52 16.00 -33.80
N ASP A 411 -7.64 16.02 -34.54
CA ASP A 411 -7.86 16.92 -35.68
C ASP A 411 -7.72 18.42 -35.33
N LYS A 412 -7.92 18.78 -34.06
CA LYS A 412 -7.75 20.14 -33.52
C LYS A 412 -6.33 20.40 -32.99
N GLN A 413 -5.38 19.50 -33.24
CA GLN A 413 -4.00 19.55 -32.76
C GLN A 413 -3.90 19.55 -31.22
N LEU A 414 -4.83 18.91 -30.52
CA LEU A 414 -4.83 18.80 -29.05
C LEU A 414 -4.36 17.39 -28.63
N PRO A 415 -3.51 17.28 -27.59
CA PRO A 415 -3.08 16.01 -27.04
C PRO A 415 -4.09 15.47 -26.01
N THR A 416 -4.08 14.16 -25.81
CA THR A 416 -4.56 13.54 -24.57
C THR A 416 -3.45 13.66 -23.52
N LEU A 417 -3.79 14.11 -22.32
CA LEU A 417 -2.83 14.30 -21.23
C LEU A 417 -3.02 13.24 -20.15
N ILE A 418 -1.91 12.79 -19.58
CA ILE A 418 -1.89 11.96 -18.37
C ILE A 418 -1.20 12.77 -17.27
N LEU A 419 -1.99 13.23 -16.32
CA LEU A 419 -1.53 14.05 -15.20
C LEU A 419 -1.12 13.15 -14.03
N THR A 420 0.04 13.44 -13.44
CA THR A 420 0.45 12.93 -12.12
C THR A 420 0.35 14.06 -11.12
N THR A 421 -0.34 13.82 -10.01
CA THR A 421 -0.65 14.88 -9.04
C THR A 421 0.05 14.67 -7.70
N SER A 422 0.12 15.71 -6.88
CA SER A 422 0.76 15.69 -5.56
C SER A 422 0.07 14.71 -4.60
N SER A 423 -1.23 14.46 -4.80
CA SER A 423 -1.98 13.48 -4.04
C SER A 423 -1.73 12.02 -4.42
N GLY A 424 -0.86 11.76 -5.40
CA GLY A 424 -0.57 10.42 -5.91
C GLY A 424 -1.63 9.89 -6.88
N ALA A 425 -2.48 10.76 -7.45
CA ALA A 425 -3.45 10.35 -8.47
C ALA A 425 -2.82 10.42 -9.87
N ILE A 426 -3.23 9.49 -10.74
CA ILE A 426 -2.96 9.52 -12.17
C ILE A 426 -4.29 9.76 -12.88
N GLN A 427 -4.37 10.79 -13.72
CA GLN A 427 -5.63 11.18 -14.36
C GLN A 427 -5.47 11.40 -15.85
N LYS A 428 -6.44 10.91 -16.61
CA LYS A 428 -6.55 11.20 -18.04
C LYS A 428 -7.35 12.49 -18.24
N MET A 429 -6.79 13.44 -18.99
CA MET A 429 -7.45 14.70 -19.35
C MET A 429 -7.51 14.89 -20.86
N GLU A 430 -8.69 15.23 -21.36
CA GLU A 430 -8.97 15.63 -22.74
C GLU A 430 -9.80 16.92 -22.75
N LEU A 431 -9.97 17.52 -23.93
CA LEU A 431 -10.85 18.69 -24.09
C LEU A 431 -12.27 18.35 -23.60
N ASP A 432 -12.75 19.09 -22.60
CA ASP A 432 -14.11 19.03 -22.04
C ASP A 432 -14.58 17.67 -21.47
N ASN A 433 -13.71 16.66 -21.40
CA ASN A 433 -14.04 15.34 -20.88
C ASN A 433 -12.93 14.80 -19.97
N PRO A 434 -13.08 14.83 -18.63
CA PRO A 434 -12.17 14.10 -17.76
C PRO A 434 -12.34 12.60 -18.02
N GLY A 435 -11.22 11.91 -18.25
CA GLY A 435 -11.22 10.48 -18.49
C GLY A 435 -11.33 9.68 -17.19
N TRP A 436 -10.44 8.72 -17.02
CA TRP A 436 -10.34 7.93 -15.79
C TRP A 436 -9.41 8.59 -14.76
N VAL A 437 -9.62 8.23 -13.50
CA VAL A 437 -8.78 8.60 -12.36
C VAL A 437 -8.32 7.33 -11.65
N ARG A 438 -7.02 7.22 -11.41
CA ARG A 438 -6.42 6.15 -10.60
C ARG A 438 -5.80 6.73 -9.36
N GLU A 439 -6.19 6.19 -8.22
CA GLU A 439 -5.76 6.65 -6.91
C GLU A 439 -4.59 5.80 -6.39
N GLU A 440 -3.39 6.03 -6.95
CA GLU A 440 -2.19 5.24 -6.61
C GLU A 440 -1.65 5.53 -5.19
N SER A 441 -2.16 6.58 -4.52
CA SER A 441 -1.93 6.82 -3.09
C SER A 441 -2.42 5.69 -2.17
N LEU A 442 -3.39 4.88 -2.62
CA LEU A 442 -3.88 3.71 -1.88
C LEU A 442 -2.81 2.62 -1.72
N ALA A 443 -1.73 2.66 -2.49
CA ALA A 443 -0.57 1.78 -2.33
C ALA A 443 0.33 2.16 -1.11
N ASP A 444 -0.01 3.23 -0.40
CA ASP A 444 0.69 3.71 0.80
C ASP A 444 -0.26 3.95 1.97
N ILE A 445 -1.26 3.07 2.12
CA ILE A 445 -2.14 3.06 3.29
C ILE A 445 -1.30 2.80 4.54
N LYS A 446 -1.36 3.76 5.47
CA LYS A 446 -0.72 3.70 6.78
C LYS A 446 -1.63 3.03 7.80
N ALA A 447 -2.91 3.39 7.80
CA ALA A 447 -3.91 2.88 8.73
C ALA A 447 -5.25 2.68 8.03
N ALA A 448 -5.96 1.62 8.40
CA ALA A 448 -7.31 1.34 7.94
C ALA A 448 -8.18 0.85 9.09
N ARG A 449 -9.48 1.18 9.07
CA ARG A 449 -10.47 0.73 10.05
C ARG A 449 -11.79 0.38 9.38
N PHE A 450 -12.40 -0.70 9.85
CA PHE A 450 -13.80 -1.00 9.54
C PHE A 450 -14.70 -0.16 10.43
N VAL A 451 -15.74 0.41 9.84
CA VAL A 451 -16.81 1.13 10.52
C VAL A 451 -18.11 0.40 10.21
N ASP A 452 -18.83 0.05 11.28
CA ASP A 452 -20.13 -0.59 11.18
C ASP A 452 -21.19 0.40 10.69
N LEU A 453 -22.11 -0.10 9.87
CA LEU A 453 -23.23 0.68 9.34
C LEU A 453 -24.43 0.62 10.30
N GLY A 454 -25.24 1.68 10.34
CA GLY A 454 -26.46 1.75 11.15
C GLY A 454 -27.60 0.87 10.62
N GLU A 455 -28.63 0.63 11.43
CA GLU A 455 -29.89 0.03 10.94
C GLU A 455 -30.57 0.97 9.92
N PRO A 456 -31.35 0.47 8.97
CA PRO A 456 -32.17 1.36 8.13
C PRO A 456 -33.23 2.08 8.98
N GLU A 457 -33.54 3.34 8.66
CA GLU A 457 -34.47 4.22 9.42
C GLU A 457 -35.83 3.58 9.79
N THR A 458 -36.32 2.62 9.00
CA THR A 458 -37.56 1.88 9.29
C THR A 458 -37.47 0.97 10.52
N GLU A 459 -36.27 0.61 10.96
CA GLU A 459 -35.98 -0.23 12.15
C GLU A 459 -35.32 0.57 13.29
N GLU A 460 -34.71 1.73 13.01
CA GLU A 460 -34.01 2.61 13.97
C GLU A 460 -34.90 3.21 15.07
N VAL A 461 -36.23 3.11 14.94
CA VAL A 461 -37.17 3.68 15.91
C VAL A 461 -37.04 3.03 17.30
N ARG A 462 -36.26 1.95 17.47
CA ARG A 462 -36.12 1.18 18.72
C ARG A 462 -35.83 1.99 19.99
N GLU A 463 -35.00 3.02 19.94
CA GLU A 463 -34.76 3.88 21.12
C GLU A 463 -35.96 4.78 21.43
N VAL A 464 -36.64 5.30 20.40
CA VAL A 464 -37.90 6.07 20.54
C VAL A 464 -39.06 5.16 20.98
N LEU A 465 -39.00 3.86 20.67
CA LEU A 465 -39.99 2.85 21.04
C LEU A 465 -39.84 2.35 22.48
N ALA A 466 -38.69 2.56 23.13
CA ALA A 466 -38.46 2.12 24.51
C ALA A 466 -39.34 2.87 25.53
N GLU A 467 -39.73 4.10 25.19
CA GLU A 467 -40.67 4.92 25.97
C GLU A 467 -42.13 4.85 25.45
N GLU A 468 -42.41 3.98 24.46
CA GLU A 468 -43.74 3.89 23.83
C GLU A 468 -44.76 3.26 24.79
N SER A 469 -45.88 3.95 25.01
CA SER A 469 -47.01 3.40 25.78
C SER A 469 -47.63 2.18 25.07
N PHE A 470 -48.28 1.29 25.84
CA PHE A 470 -48.97 0.12 25.28
C PHE A 470 -49.94 0.47 24.13
N PHE A 471 -50.67 1.59 24.25
CA PHE A 471 -51.60 2.04 23.21
C PHE A 471 -50.89 2.58 21.96
N GLY A 472 -49.75 3.25 22.12
CA GLY A 472 -48.89 3.64 20.99
C GLY A 472 -48.40 2.41 20.23
N ARG A 473 -47.91 1.41 20.98
CA ARG A 473 -47.48 0.13 20.40
C ARG A 473 -48.62 -0.58 19.65
N LEU A 474 -49.81 -0.68 20.25
CA LEU A 474 -50.94 -1.36 19.64
C LEU A 474 -51.40 -0.67 18.35
N SER A 475 -51.48 0.67 18.33
CA SER A 475 -51.87 1.42 17.14
C SER A 475 -50.84 1.26 16.02
N ARG A 476 -49.55 1.25 16.34
CA ARG A 476 -48.46 0.96 15.39
C ARG A 476 -48.55 -0.45 14.82
N HIS A 477 -48.72 -1.48 15.65
CA HIS A 477 -48.89 -2.86 15.16
C HIS A 477 -50.11 -3.01 14.24
N LEU A 478 -51.21 -2.33 14.56
CA LEU A 478 -52.40 -2.30 13.70
C LEU A 478 -52.13 -1.56 12.38
N ALA A 479 -51.34 -0.48 12.40
CA ALA A 479 -50.93 0.24 11.21
C ALA A 479 -49.99 -0.60 10.32
N GLU A 480 -49.03 -1.31 10.92
CA GLU A 480 -48.09 -2.22 10.24
C GLU A 480 -48.80 -3.45 9.66
N LEU A 481 -49.93 -3.88 10.24
CA LEU A 481 -50.75 -4.99 9.72
C LEU A 481 -51.21 -4.75 8.27
N LYS A 482 -51.35 -3.48 7.84
CA LYS A 482 -51.67 -3.11 6.45
C LYS A 482 -50.63 -3.66 5.46
N ASP A 483 -49.37 -3.75 5.86
CA ASP A 483 -48.28 -4.25 5.03
C ASP A 483 -48.06 -5.77 5.14
N PHE A 484 -48.82 -6.46 6.00
CA PHE A 484 -48.71 -7.91 6.20
C PHE A 484 -48.85 -8.73 4.91
N PRO A 485 -49.82 -8.48 4.00
CA PRO A 485 -49.92 -9.23 2.74
C PRO A 485 -48.65 -9.10 1.88
N LYS A 486 -48.09 -7.89 1.78
CA LYS A 486 -46.82 -7.64 1.07
C LYS A 486 -45.66 -8.35 1.76
N TYR A 487 -45.64 -8.38 3.10
CA TYR A 487 -44.65 -9.12 3.87
C TYR A 487 -44.73 -10.62 3.59
N VAL A 488 -45.91 -11.23 3.57
CA VAL A 488 -46.09 -12.68 3.32
C VAL A 488 -45.59 -13.05 1.91
N ILE A 489 -45.91 -12.24 0.90
CA ILE A 489 -45.39 -12.45 -0.47
C ILE A 489 -43.86 -12.32 -0.50
N ARG A 490 -43.30 -11.30 0.16
CA ARG A 490 -41.83 -11.13 0.28
C ARG A 490 -41.21 -12.29 1.05
N PHE A 491 -41.85 -12.81 2.09
CA PHE A 491 -41.39 -13.96 2.85
C PHE A 491 -41.38 -15.23 2.00
N ALA A 492 -42.44 -15.53 1.25
CA ALA A 492 -42.47 -16.69 0.37
C ALA A 492 -41.40 -16.63 -0.72
N LYS A 493 -41.18 -15.45 -1.32
CA LYS A 493 -40.07 -15.21 -2.26
C LYS A 493 -38.72 -15.43 -1.57
N ARG A 494 -38.45 -14.76 -0.44
CA ARG A 494 -37.22 -14.94 0.34
C ARG A 494 -37.00 -16.39 0.75
N PHE A 495 -38.02 -17.09 1.22
CA PHE A 495 -37.87 -18.47 1.66
C PHE A 495 -37.43 -19.38 0.50
N THR A 496 -38.02 -19.21 -0.68
CA THR A 496 -37.70 -20.02 -1.87
C THR A 496 -36.39 -19.62 -2.57
N SER A 497 -35.99 -18.34 -2.51
CA SER A 497 -34.79 -17.83 -3.20
C SER A 497 -33.58 -17.53 -2.31
N ALA A 498 -33.73 -17.43 -0.99
CA ALA A 498 -32.62 -17.09 -0.09
C ALA A 498 -31.65 -18.27 0.08
N SER A 499 -30.39 -17.95 0.09
CA SER A 499 -29.21 -18.80 0.22
C SER A 499 -28.11 -17.95 0.86
N TYR A 500 -27.13 -18.58 1.49
CA TYR A 500 -25.91 -17.94 1.95
C TYR A 500 -25.23 -17.14 0.81
N THR A 501 -25.05 -17.74 -0.37
CA THR A 501 -24.57 -17.02 -1.58
C THR A 501 -25.40 -15.78 -1.90
N SER A 502 -26.74 -15.85 -1.86
CA SER A 502 -27.59 -14.68 -2.10
C SER A 502 -27.48 -13.60 -1.02
N ALA A 503 -27.19 -13.99 0.24
CA ALA A 503 -26.99 -13.06 1.34
C ALA A 503 -25.66 -12.30 1.23
N LEU A 504 -24.66 -12.94 0.64
CA LEU A 504 -23.36 -12.33 0.34
C LEU A 504 -23.40 -11.38 -0.87
N ARG A 505 -24.38 -11.54 -1.77
CA ARG A 505 -24.65 -10.62 -2.88
C ARG A 505 -25.36 -9.38 -2.36
N VAL A 506 -24.58 -8.50 -1.76
CA VAL A 506 -25.05 -7.21 -1.24
C VAL A 506 -24.99 -6.17 -2.37
N THR A 507 -25.93 -5.21 -2.35
CA THR A 507 -25.88 -4.05 -3.23
C THR A 507 -24.73 -3.13 -2.81
N PRO A 508 -23.88 -2.67 -3.74
CA PRO A 508 -22.81 -1.74 -3.41
C PRO A 508 -23.34 -0.51 -2.69
N LEU A 509 -22.58 0.00 -1.72
CA LEU A 509 -22.95 1.21 -0.99
C LEU A 509 -23.02 2.41 -1.95
N ASN A 510 -23.86 3.36 -1.60
CA ASN A 510 -23.91 4.68 -2.23
C ASN A 510 -23.96 5.75 -1.13
N SER A 511 -23.60 6.99 -1.43
CA SER A 511 -23.61 8.12 -0.50
C SER A 511 -24.98 8.36 0.15
N THR A 512 -26.07 7.95 -0.50
CA THR A 512 -27.44 8.03 0.02
C THR A 512 -27.92 6.78 0.73
N HIS A 513 -27.16 5.68 0.66
CA HIS A 513 -27.56 4.36 1.14
C HIS A 513 -26.42 3.73 1.96
N LEU A 514 -26.23 4.26 3.17
CA LEU A 514 -25.21 3.85 4.13
C LEU A 514 -25.83 3.14 5.34
N HIS A 515 -26.68 2.14 5.09
CA HIS A 515 -27.23 1.28 6.15
C HIS A 515 -26.74 -0.15 6.01
N ARG A 516 -26.71 -0.86 7.12
CA ARG A 516 -26.21 -2.23 7.22
C ARG A 516 -27.12 -3.23 6.54
N ASP A 517 -26.51 -4.30 6.04
CA ASP A 517 -27.24 -5.50 5.65
C ASP A 517 -27.67 -6.33 6.88
N GLN A 518 -28.54 -7.32 6.66
CA GLN A 518 -29.10 -8.14 7.73
C GLN A 518 -28.04 -8.90 8.56
N PHE A 519 -26.91 -9.29 7.94
CA PHE A 519 -25.88 -10.12 8.56
C PHE A 519 -24.58 -9.37 8.84
N GLY A 520 -24.51 -8.07 8.51
CA GLY A 520 -23.33 -7.23 8.70
C GLY A 520 -22.14 -7.68 7.86
N PHE A 521 -22.39 -8.21 6.66
CA PHE A 521 -21.35 -8.51 5.68
C PHE A 521 -20.80 -7.27 4.99
N GLN A 522 -21.57 -6.18 4.94
CA GLN A 522 -21.16 -4.92 4.35
C GLN A 522 -20.85 -3.91 5.46
N LYS A 523 -19.62 -3.40 5.41
CA LYS A 523 -19.10 -2.35 6.27
C LYS A 523 -18.49 -1.22 5.46
N LEU A 524 -18.28 -0.09 6.10
CA LEU A 524 -17.51 1.00 5.53
C LEU A 524 -16.03 0.82 5.90
N LEU A 525 -15.14 0.83 4.91
CA LEU A 525 -13.70 0.70 5.13
C LEU A 525 -13.05 2.08 4.99
N ILE A 526 -12.60 2.66 6.09
CA ILE A 526 -11.88 3.92 6.08
C ILE A 526 -10.38 3.64 5.99
N ALA A 527 -9.73 4.16 4.95
CA ALA A 527 -8.31 4.02 4.71
C ALA A 527 -7.62 5.39 4.69
N ALA A 528 -6.54 5.53 5.46
CA ALA A 528 -5.67 6.68 5.45
C ALA A 528 -4.32 6.35 4.84
N THR A 529 -3.92 7.16 3.87
CA THR A 529 -2.59 7.11 3.27
C THR A 529 -1.58 7.85 4.14
N ALA A 530 -0.30 7.47 4.07
CA ALA A 530 0.74 8.08 4.89
C ALA A 530 0.83 9.60 4.71
N LYS A 531 0.48 10.12 3.53
CA LYS A 531 0.60 11.55 3.18
C LYS A 531 -0.69 12.36 3.34
N GLY A 532 -1.66 11.89 4.13
CA GLY A 532 -2.82 12.73 4.47
C GLY A 532 -4.02 12.63 3.53
N LYS A 533 -4.06 11.69 2.58
CA LYS A 533 -5.29 11.39 1.83
C LYS A 533 -6.10 10.31 2.52
N LEU A 534 -7.41 10.54 2.65
CA LEU A 534 -8.38 9.65 3.29
C LEU A 534 -9.37 9.15 2.26
N PHE A 535 -9.77 7.89 2.40
CA PHE A 535 -10.74 7.23 1.55
C PHE A 535 -11.77 6.49 2.38
N ALA A 536 -13.02 6.55 1.95
CA ALA A 536 -14.03 5.58 2.34
C ALA A 536 -14.28 4.63 1.17
N LEU A 537 -14.01 3.34 1.41
CA LEU A 537 -14.22 2.28 0.44
C LEU A 537 -15.42 1.44 0.89
N ASP A 538 -16.26 1.06 -0.06
CA ASP A 538 -17.26 0.01 0.18
C ASP A 538 -16.54 -1.34 0.33
N SER A 539 -16.70 -1.98 1.48
CA SER A 539 -16.08 -3.31 1.70
C SER A 539 -16.61 -4.39 0.76
N SER A 540 -17.76 -4.21 0.10
CA SER A 540 -18.31 -5.20 -0.82
C SER A 540 -17.71 -5.15 -2.23
N SER A 541 -17.34 -3.96 -2.71
CA SER A 541 -16.94 -3.71 -4.09
C SER A 541 -15.55 -3.09 -4.24
N GLY A 542 -14.99 -2.51 -3.17
CA GLY A 542 -13.76 -1.72 -3.20
C GLY A 542 -13.94 -0.33 -3.81
N ALA A 543 -15.17 0.06 -4.19
CA ALA A 543 -15.44 1.36 -4.78
C ALA A 543 -15.25 2.49 -3.75
N THR A 544 -14.62 3.58 -4.20
CA THR A 544 -14.46 4.81 -3.40
C THR A 544 -15.79 5.56 -3.32
N LEU A 545 -16.32 5.72 -2.11
CA LEU A 545 -17.55 6.47 -1.84
C LEU A 545 -17.26 7.97 -1.67
N TRP A 546 -16.18 8.29 -0.97
CA TRP A 546 -15.65 9.64 -0.87
C TRP A 546 -14.14 9.62 -0.63
N SER A 547 -13.47 10.70 -1.00
CA SER A 547 -12.06 10.96 -0.66
C SER A 547 -11.90 12.35 -0.05
N ARG A 548 -10.95 12.50 0.87
CA ARG A 548 -10.62 13.78 1.52
C ARG A 548 -9.12 13.96 1.61
N ASN A 549 -8.70 15.20 1.57
CA ASN A 549 -7.30 15.58 1.65
C ASN A 549 -7.07 16.39 2.92
N LEU A 550 -6.05 16.03 3.69
CA LEU A 550 -5.65 16.76 4.90
C LEU A 550 -4.52 17.75 4.62
N GLY A 551 -3.68 17.56 3.59
CA GLY A 551 -2.43 18.33 3.47
C GLY A 551 -1.61 18.17 2.19
N LEU A 552 -2.19 17.79 1.04
CA LEU A 552 -1.45 17.50 -0.20
C LEU A 552 -1.49 18.64 -1.24
N THR A 553 -1.20 19.88 -0.87
CA THR A 553 -1.41 21.04 -1.78
C THR A 553 -0.15 21.71 -2.32
N SER A 554 1.06 21.25 -1.98
CA SER A 554 2.28 21.84 -2.53
C SER A 554 3.03 20.86 -3.45
N SER A 555 3.85 21.43 -4.34
CA SER A 555 4.82 20.68 -5.16
C SER A 555 5.90 19.99 -4.31
N SER A 556 6.16 20.51 -3.10
CA SER A 556 7.11 19.93 -2.13
C SER A 556 6.60 18.68 -1.41
N GLY A 557 5.34 18.28 -1.61
CA GLY A 557 4.74 17.09 -1.00
C GLY A 557 3.76 17.44 0.11
N SER A 558 3.44 16.46 0.97
CA SER A 558 2.55 16.72 2.11
C SER A 558 3.30 17.22 3.33
N GLU A 559 2.78 18.27 3.96
CA GLU A 559 3.20 18.69 5.30
C GLU A 559 2.68 17.74 6.39
N ILE A 560 1.66 16.93 6.08
CA ILE A 560 0.98 16.06 7.03
C ILE A 560 1.35 14.61 6.77
N LYS A 561 1.77 13.95 7.84
CA LYS A 561 1.99 12.51 7.86
C LYS A 561 1.01 11.86 8.83
N ILE A 562 0.10 11.04 8.31
CA ILE A 562 -0.81 10.26 9.17
C ILE A 562 0.00 9.16 9.85
N GLU A 563 -0.30 8.91 11.12
CA GLU A 563 0.34 7.83 11.88
C GLU A 563 -0.65 6.71 12.21
N ASP A 564 -1.87 7.01 12.69
CA ASP A 564 -2.91 5.99 12.93
C ASP A 564 -4.34 6.60 13.03
N ILE A 565 -5.36 5.72 13.05
CA ILE A 565 -6.80 6.05 13.15
C ILE A 565 -7.47 5.20 14.23
N TRP A 566 -8.39 5.79 14.99
CA TRP A 566 -9.23 5.09 15.96
C TRP A 566 -10.70 5.32 15.69
N ASN A 567 -11.51 4.28 15.86
CA ASN A 567 -12.94 4.44 15.99
C ASN A 567 -13.26 4.92 17.41
N VAL A 568 -13.80 6.13 17.51
CA VAL A 568 -14.07 6.79 18.80
C VAL A 568 -15.56 6.89 19.10
N ARG A 569 -16.42 6.65 18.11
CA ARG A 569 -17.87 6.57 18.30
C ARG A 569 -18.48 5.70 17.22
N ASP A 570 -19.14 4.63 17.63
CA ASP A 570 -19.88 3.76 16.74
C ASP A 570 -21.18 4.40 16.25
N GLY A 571 -21.68 3.93 15.12
CA GLY A 571 -22.93 4.39 14.51
C GLY A 571 -24.20 3.79 15.14
N GLU A 572 -24.11 3.11 16.28
CA GLU A 572 -25.28 2.52 16.95
C GLU A 572 -26.19 3.61 17.57
N GLY A 573 -27.51 3.40 17.51
CA GLY A 573 -28.50 4.33 18.07
C GLY A 573 -28.74 5.60 17.25
N GLY A 574 -28.52 5.57 15.93
CA GLY A 574 -28.78 6.71 15.03
C GLY A 574 -27.77 7.86 15.16
N ARG A 575 -26.62 7.62 15.79
CA ARG A 575 -25.53 8.60 15.88
C ARG A 575 -24.59 8.45 14.68
N GLU A 576 -24.02 9.57 14.23
CA GLU A 576 -23.01 9.54 13.17
C GLU A 576 -21.70 8.91 13.69
N PRO A 577 -21.14 7.88 13.02
CA PRO A 577 -19.89 7.28 13.44
C PRO A 577 -18.72 8.25 13.27
N MET A 578 -17.86 8.31 14.29
CA MET A 578 -16.77 9.26 14.35
C MET A 578 -15.43 8.54 14.54
N LEU A 579 -14.45 8.94 13.73
CA LEU A 579 -13.08 8.49 13.80
C LEU A 579 -12.18 9.62 14.30
N ALA A 580 -11.15 9.28 15.08
CA ALA A 580 -10.07 10.18 15.44
C ALA A 580 -8.81 9.80 14.66
N ILE A 581 -8.15 10.80 14.06
CA ILE A 581 -6.95 10.63 13.24
C ILE A 581 -5.82 11.39 13.92
N LEU A 582 -4.69 10.72 14.16
CA LEU A 582 -3.46 11.37 14.62
C LEU A 582 -2.48 11.48 13.46
N ALA A 583 -1.91 12.68 13.32
CA ALA A 583 -0.95 13.01 12.29
C ALA A 583 0.18 13.86 12.87
N THR A 584 1.31 13.87 12.18
CA THR A 584 2.41 14.79 12.42
C THR A 584 2.41 15.83 11.31
N LYS A 585 2.37 17.11 11.66
CA LYS A 585 2.52 18.23 10.72
C LYS A 585 3.96 18.75 10.78
N THR A 586 4.63 18.86 9.64
CA THR A 586 6.00 19.35 9.52
C THR A 586 6.02 20.60 8.64
N VAL A 587 6.42 21.74 9.20
CA VAL A 587 6.53 23.02 8.49
C VAL A 587 7.92 23.59 8.76
N GLY A 588 8.78 23.62 7.74
CA GLY A 588 10.21 23.90 7.94
C GLY A 588 10.84 22.86 8.87
N ASP A 589 11.50 23.32 9.93
CA ASP A 589 12.09 22.44 10.96
C ASP A 589 11.13 22.14 12.13
N ALA A 590 9.96 22.79 12.17
CA ALA A 590 8.99 22.60 13.25
C ALA A 590 8.12 21.36 12.96
N VAL A 591 8.09 20.45 13.93
CA VAL A 591 7.27 19.23 13.89
C VAL A 591 6.23 19.33 14.99
N THR A 592 4.95 19.16 14.68
CA THR A 592 3.85 19.20 15.66
C THR A 592 2.93 18.00 15.50
N THR A 593 2.41 17.50 16.61
CA THR A 593 1.37 16.45 16.59
C THR A 593 0.00 17.11 16.51
N VAL A 594 -0.80 16.68 15.52
CA VAL A 594 -2.12 17.21 15.21
C VAL A 594 -3.17 16.09 15.21
N ALA A 595 -4.39 16.42 15.61
CA ALA A 595 -5.49 15.48 15.69
C ALA A 595 -6.74 15.99 14.96
N TYR A 596 -7.48 15.07 14.33
CA TYR A 596 -8.69 15.36 13.57
C TYR A 596 -9.83 14.45 14.03
N HIS A 597 -11.07 14.95 14.02
CA HIS A 597 -12.25 14.11 14.01
C HIS A 597 -12.86 14.07 12.62
N LEU A 598 -13.17 12.87 12.17
CA LEU A 598 -13.75 12.57 10.88
C LEU A 598 -15.09 11.89 11.10
N ASP A 599 -16.13 12.41 10.47
CA ASP A 599 -17.37 11.66 10.25
C ASP A 599 -17.12 10.61 9.15
N ALA A 600 -17.28 9.34 9.50
CA ALA A 600 -16.98 8.25 8.58
C ALA A 600 -17.94 8.21 7.38
N PHE A 601 -19.20 8.60 7.54
CA PHE A 601 -20.21 8.51 6.48
C PHE A 601 -20.06 9.63 5.46
N THR A 602 -19.86 10.87 5.90
CA THR A 602 -19.80 12.05 5.01
C THR A 602 -18.38 12.42 4.59
N GLY A 603 -17.37 11.94 5.34
CA GLY A 603 -16.00 12.37 5.21
C GLY A 603 -15.77 13.81 5.69
N LEU A 604 -16.72 14.40 6.43
CA LEU A 604 -16.53 15.74 6.96
C LEU A 604 -15.56 15.71 8.15
N ILE A 605 -14.63 16.66 8.14
CA ILE A 605 -13.65 16.81 9.20
C ILE A 605 -14.07 17.98 10.08
N SER A 606 -14.17 17.72 11.38
CA SER A 606 -14.56 18.74 12.35
C SER A 606 -13.45 19.73 12.58
N GLY A 607 -13.80 21.01 12.70
CA GLY A 607 -12.88 22.09 13.09
C GLY A 607 -12.76 23.19 12.06
N GLU A 608 -11.74 24.02 12.25
CA GLU A 608 -11.44 25.14 11.36
C GLU A 608 -10.76 24.65 10.07
N VAL A 609 -11.06 25.36 9.00
CA VAL A 609 -10.55 25.12 7.66
C VAL A 609 -9.73 26.35 7.25
N ASP A 610 -8.60 26.12 6.60
CA ASP A 610 -7.76 27.18 6.07
C ASP A 610 -8.54 27.99 5.00
N PRO A 611 -8.55 29.33 5.10
CA PRO A 611 -9.34 30.17 4.21
C PRO A 611 -8.85 30.20 2.77
N VAL A 612 -7.60 29.79 2.49
CA VAL A 612 -6.97 29.87 1.17
C VAL A 612 -7.11 28.57 0.40
N ASN A 613 -6.74 27.43 1.00
CA ASN A 613 -6.74 26.14 0.33
C ASN A 613 -7.94 25.25 0.70
N HIS A 614 -8.80 25.72 1.61
CA HIS A 614 -9.97 25.01 2.10
C HIS A 614 -9.66 23.63 2.73
N LEU A 615 -8.44 23.44 3.23
CA LEU A 615 -8.04 22.23 3.94
C LEU A 615 -8.28 22.32 5.46
N PRO A 616 -8.64 21.20 6.12
CA PRO A 616 -8.79 21.18 7.57
C PRO A 616 -7.47 21.43 8.30
N LEU A 617 -7.46 22.37 9.25
CA LEU A 617 -6.26 22.70 10.03
C LEU A 617 -5.93 21.64 11.09
N GLY A 618 -6.95 21.00 11.64
CA GLY A 618 -6.82 20.06 12.75
C GLY A 618 -6.53 20.76 14.08
N LYS A 619 -6.51 19.98 15.16
CA LYS A 619 -6.19 20.48 16.51
C LYS A 619 -4.75 20.14 16.86
N ASN A 620 -3.93 21.17 17.08
CA ASN A 620 -2.58 20.99 17.60
C ASN A 620 -2.64 20.47 19.04
N LEU A 621 -1.93 19.36 19.33
CA LEU A 621 -1.84 18.78 20.66
C LEU A 621 -0.57 19.27 21.38
N PHE A 622 0.60 19.08 20.76
CA PHE A 622 1.91 19.47 21.29
C PHE A 622 2.98 19.49 20.19
N GLU A 623 4.14 20.08 20.48
CA GLU A 623 5.31 20.06 19.61
C GLU A 623 6.06 18.72 19.71
N GLY A 624 6.59 18.25 18.58
CA GLY A 624 7.24 16.96 18.44
C GLY A 624 6.30 15.85 17.94
N LYS A 625 6.89 14.66 17.76
CA LYS A 625 6.16 13.45 17.36
C LYS A 625 5.65 12.73 18.60
N TYR A 626 4.40 12.25 18.56
CA TYR A 626 3.89 11.38 19.62
C TYR A 626 4.59 10.01 19.62
N GLN A 627 4.66 9.38 20.77
CA GLN A 627 5.28 8.06 20.96
C GLN A 627 4.25 6.92 20.92
N ASN A 628 3.09 7.12 21.55
CA ASN A 628 2.04 6.13 21.69
C ASN A 628 0.67 6.80 21.85
N ALA A 629 -0.41 6.10 21.48
CA ALA A 629 -1.78 6.57 21.67
C ALA A 629 -2.76 5.41 21.82
N PHE A 630 -3.79 5.59 22.66
CA PHE A 630 -4.78 4.56 22.96
C PHE A 630 -6.11 5.18 23.47
N PRO A 631 -7.25 4.50 23.28
CA PRO A 631 -8.53 4.97 23.78
C PRO A 631 -8.64 4.85 25.31
N LEU A 632 -9.27 5.83 25.94
CA LEU A 632 -9.59 5.85 27.36
C LEU A 632 -11.07 5.49 27.59
N PRO A 633 -11.42 4.94 28.76
CA PRO A 633 -12.81 4.60 29.11
C PRO A 633 -13.64 5.84 29.50
N PHE A 634 -13.48 6.95 28.77
CA PHE A 634 -14.18 8.20 29.02
C PHE A 634 -14.77 8.74 27.72
N GLU A 635 -16.00 9.22 27.79
CA GLU A 635 -16.60 10.00 26.72
C GLU A 635 -16.31 11.50 26.89
N ASN A 636 -16.05 12.18 25.78
CA ASN A 636 -15.88 13.61 25.78
C ASN A 636 -17.19 14.32 26.14
N CYS A 637 -17.05 15.43 26.86
CA CYS A 637 -18.14 16.20 27.42
C CYS A 637 -19.06 16.85 26.38
N GLY A 638 -18.52 17.22 25.22
CA GLY A 638 -19.26 17.81 24.10
C GLY A 638 -19.56 16.81 23.00
N THR A 639 -18.51 16.21 22.43
CA THR A 639 -18.67 15.35 21.22
C THR A 639 -19.22 13.97 21.51
N LYS A 640 -19.23 13.53 22.78
CA LYS A 640 -19.56 12.14 23.18
C LYS A 640 -18.70 11.08 22.49
N ALA A 641 -17.57 11.48 21.91
CA ALA A 641 -16.59 10.55 21.38
C ALA A 641 -15.70 10.02 22.51
N THR A 642 -15.27 8.77 22.39
CA THR A 642 -14.25 8.16 23.25
C THR A 642 -12.98 9.00 23.21
N VAL A 643 -12.45 9.36 24.36
CA VAL A 643 -11.26 10.21 24.47
C VAL A 643 -10.00 9.38 24.23
N LEU A 644 -9.09 9.87 23.42
CA LEU A 644 -7.77 9.28 23.20
C LEU A 644 -6.75 9.88 24.17
N ALA A 645 -5.92 9.02 24.75
CA ALA A 645 -4.64 9.41 25.35
C ALA A 645 -3.57 9.44 24.25
N VAL A 646 -2.76 10.50 24.23
CA VAL A 646 -1.66 10.71 23.29
C VAL A 646 -0.41 11.07 24.06
N ILE A 647 0.64 10.26 23.93
CA ILE A 647 1.88 10.40 24.70
C ILE A 647 2.91 11.18 23.89
N ASP A 648 3.42 12.28 24.46
CA ASP A 648 4.45 13.11 23.81
C ASP A 648 5.88 12.56 23.96
N SER A 649 6.85 13.23 23.35
CA SER A 649 8.27 12.86 23.44
C SER A 649 8.89 13.01 24.84
N THR A 650 8.23 13.75 25.74
CA THR A 650 8.63 13.89 27.16
C THR A 650 7.99 12.85 28.06
N ASN A 651 7.19 11.93 27.48
CA ASN A 651 6.36 10.94 28.17
C ASN A 651 5.22 11.55 28.97
N ALA A 652 4.75 12.75 28.62
CA ALA A 652 3.51 13.30 29.18
C ALA A 652 2.30 12.80 28.38
N LEU A 653 1.22 12.51 29.09
CA LEU A 653 -0.06 12.09 28.54
C LEU A 653 -0.93 13.32 28.28
N HIS A 654 -1.38 13.47 27.04
CA HIS A 654 -2.36 14.48 26.62
C HIS A 654 -3.66 13.80 26.22
N ILE A 655 -4.80 14.46 26.40
CA ILE A 655 -6.10 13.92 25.98
C ILE A 655 -6.69 14.66 24.79
N PHE A 656 -7.25 13.90 23.85
CA PHE A 656 -7.96 14.41 22.69
C PHE A 656 -9.31 13.72 22.51
N PRO A 657 -10.42 14.45 22.34
CA PRO A 657 -10.57 15.90 22.54
C PRO A 657 -10.49 16.32 24.03
N PRO A 658 -9.98 17.53 24.33
CA PRO A 658 -9.78 17.98 25.70
C PRO A 658 -11.11 18.15 26.45
N CYS A 659 -11.20 17.62 27.68
CA CYS A 659 -12.27 17.97 28.61
C CYS A 659 -11.79 17.95 30.07
N LYS A 660 -12.14 19.00 30.83
CA LYS A 660 -11.82 19.12 32.26
C LYS A 660 -12.44 18.01 33.13
N LYS A 661 -13.68 17.59 32.85
CA LYS A 661 -14.34 16.49 33.59
C LYS A 661 -13.62 15.16 33.38
N VAL A 662 -13.20 14.89 32.14
CA VAL A 662 -12.39 13.70 31.81
C VAL A 662 -11.03 13.78 32.49
N ALA A 663 -10.41 14.97 32.50
CA ALA A 663 -9.14 15.16 33.16
C ALA A 663 -9.23 14.85 34.67
N ALA A 664 -10.25 15.35 35.36
CA ALA A 664 -10.50 15.02 36.77
C ALA A 664 -10.75 13.52 36.99
N GLY A 665 -11.46 12.86 36.08
CA GLY A 665 -11.68 11.40 36.13
C GLY A 665 -10.39 10.61 35.95
N ILE A 666 -9.46 11.07 35.11
CA ILE A 666 -8.13 10.45 34.93
C ILE A 666 -7.30 10.58 36.21
N GLU A 667 -7.36 11.72 36.91
CA GLU A 667 -6.67 11.89 38.19
C GLU A 667 -7.17 10.88 39.23
N GLU A 668 -8.49 10.64 39.28
CA GLU A 668 -9.11 9.67 40.18
C GLU A 668 -8.66 8.21 39.92
N ILE A 669 -8.36 7.88 38.66
CA ILE A 669 -7.91 6.53 38.26
C ILE A 669 -6.43 6.46 37.86
N SER A 670 -5.64 7.46 38.24
CA SER A 670 -4.24 7.60 37.82
C SER A 670 -3.39 6.39 38.21
N ASP A 671 -3.67 5.77 39.36
CA ASP A 671 -3.05 4.55 39.87
C ASP A 671 -3.44 3.27 39.11
N LYS A 672 -4.44 3.35 38.23
CA LYS A 672 -4.97 2.23 37.42
C LYS A 672 -4.73 2.42 35.92
N LEU A 673 -4.20 3.56 35.50
CA LEU A 673 -3.92 3.86 34.09
C LEU A 673 -2.43 3.67 33.79
N PHE A 674 -2.11 2.65 33.00
CA PHE A 674 -0.75 2.33 32.62
C PHE A 674 -0.52 2.54 31.12
N TYR A 675 0.66 3.01 30.75
CA TYR A 675 1.09 3.08 29.37
C TYR A 675 2.58 2.85 29.24
N THR A 676 3.01 2.39 28.07
CA THR A 676 4.40 2.06 27.79
C THR A 676 4.98 2.99 26.73
N THR A 677 6.24 3.36 26.91
CA THR A 677 7.03 4.05 25.89
C THR A 677 8.37 3.34 25.67
N GLN A 678 8.90 3.48 24.47
CA GLN A 678 10.18 2.92 24.08
C GLN A 678 11.15 4.06 23.79
N SER A 679 12.30 4.05 24.45
CA SER A 679 13.37 5.02 24.22
C SER A 679 14.62 4.31 23.71
N LYS A 680 15.31 4.94 22.76
CA LYS A 680 16.61 4.49 22.25
C LYS A 680 17.68 5.44 22.78
N SER A 681 18.67 4.88 23.46
CA SER A 681 19.87 5.59 23.93
C SER A 681 21.11 4.98 23.27
N ILE A 682 22.26 5.62 23.47
CA ILE A 682 23.58 5.07 23.13
C ILE A 682 23.80 3.74 23.87
N ASP A 683 23.27 3.62 25.09
CA ASP A 683 23.39 2.43 25.96
C ASP A 683 22.46 1.27 25.55
N GLY A 684 21.61 1.45 24.53
CA GLY A 684 20.68 0.44 24.04
C GLY A 684 19.22 0.90 23.99
N THR A 685 18.32 -0.05 23.78
CA THR A 685 16.87 0.19 23.74
C THR A 685 16.27 -0.09 25.13
N LEU A 686 15.36 0.75 25.58
CA LEU A 686 14.70 0.62 26.87
C LEU A 686 13.19 0.76 26.73
N LEU A 687 12.46 -0.22 27.27
CA LEU A 687 11.01 -0.14 27.43
C LEU A 687 10.69 0.34 28.85
N ARG A 688 9.80 1.33 28.99
CA ARG A 688 9.38 1.87 30.30
C ARG A 688 7.87 1.89 30.40
N GLY A 689 7.34 1.54 31.57
CA GLY A 689 5.94 1.71 31.93
C GLY A 689 5.75 2.93 32.82
N PHE A 690 4.67 3.67 32.58
CA PHE A 690 4.34 4.91 33.26
C PHE A 690 2.90 4.92 33.74
N ILE A 691 2.65 5.74 34.75
CA ILE A 691 1.33 6.21 35.19
C ILE A 691 1.24 7.73 35.01
N PRO A 692 0.04 8.30 34.78
CA PRO A 692 -0.12 9.76 34.76
C PRO A 692 -0.04 10.34 36.19
N SER A 693 0.69 11.44 36.36
CA SER A 693 0.66 12.26 37.58
C SER A 693 -0.57 13.19 37.60
N ALA A 694 -0.74 14.01 38.65
CA ALA A 694 -1.71 15.12 38.64
C ALA A 694 -1.52 16.06 37.43
N ALA A 695 -2.61 16.64 36.93
CA ALA A 695 -2.60 17.49 35.75
C ALA A 695 -1.80 18.78 36.00
N LYS A 696 -0.96 19.16 35.04
CA LYS A 696 -0.34 20.50 35.02
C LYS A 696 -1.20 21.42 34.16
N GLU A 697 -1.73 22.50 34.77
CA GLU A 697 -2.41 23.62 34.10
C GLU A 697 -3.16 23.25 32.80
N GLY A 698 -4.14 22.34 32.88
CA GLY A 698 -4.92 21.93 31.71
C GLY A 698 -5.07 20.41 31.58
N THR A 699 -5.21 19.93 30.33
CA THR A 699 -5.52 18.53 29.98
C THR A 699 -4.28 17.63 29.76
N GLY A 700 -3.12 18.00 30.31
CA GLY A 700 -1.86 17.26 30.20
C GLY A 700 -1.37 16.74 31.55
N PHE A 701 -0.87 15.51 31.58
CA PHE A 701 -0.42 14.78 32.77
C PHE A 701 1.03 14.35 32.59
N LYS A 702 1.91 14.62 33.57
CA LYS A 702 3.31 14.17 33.47
C LYS A 702 3.37 12.64 33.68
N GLY A 703 4.20 11.94 32.93
CA GLY A 703 4.45 10.52 33.18
C GLY A 703 5.39 10.28 34.34
N GLU A 704 4.98 9.43 35.27
CA GLU A 704 5.82 8.87 36.33
C GLU A 704 6.17 7.42 36.00
N ALA A 705 7.46 7.12 35.89
CA ALA A 705 7.93 5.78 35.53
C ALA A 705 7.74 4.82 36.71
N VAL A 706 7.08 3.69 36.47
CA VAL A 706 6.81 2.66 37.49
C VAL A 706 7.75 1.47 37.34
N TRP A 707 8.05 1.09 36.10
CA TRP A 707 8.96 -0.01 35.81
C TRP A 707 9.73 0.25 34.52
N GLN A 708 10.84 -0.46 34.34
CA GLN A 708 11.62 -0.42 33.12
C GLN A 708 12.22 -1.78 32.79
N HIS A 709 12.34 -2.07 31.50
CA HIS A 709 12.95 -3.29 30.98
C HIS A 709 14.04 -2.92 29.96
N PRO A 710 15.32 -3.01 30.33
CA PRO A 710 16.45 -2.79 29.42
C PRO A 710 16.66 -4.00 28.52
N PHE A 711 16.74 -3.77 27.21
CA PHE A 711 17.19 -4.79 26.26
C PHE A 711 18.72 -4.88 26.26
N ALA A 712 19.27 -6.01 25.84
CA ALA A 712 20.70 -6.25 25.83
C ALA A 712 21.44 -5.32 24.85
N GLU A 713 22.76 -5.15 25.03
CA GLU A 713 23.58 -4.34 24.14
C GLU A 713 23.58 -4.91 22.71
N GLY A 714 23.18 -4.09 21.72
CA GLY A 714 23.06 -4.53 20.32
C GLY A 714 21.77 -5.28 19.98
N GLU A 715 20.86 -5.44 20.95
CA GLU A 715 19.53 -6.00 20.72
C GLU A 715 18.59 -4.95 20.08
N ILE A 716 18.06 -5.30 18.91
CA ILE A 716 17.22 -4.43 18.10
C ILE A 716 15.78 -4.94 18.18
N VAL A 717 14.87 -4.09 18.67
CA VAL A 717 13.42 -4.38 18.65
C VAL A 717 12.92 -4.33 17.20
N LEU A 718 12.33 -5.43 16.73
CA LEU A 718 11.78 -5.57 15.38
C LEU A 718 10.31 -5.17 15.33
N GLU A 719 9.47 -5.85 16.11
CA GLU A 719 8.02 -5.61 16.17
C GLU A 719 7.52 -5.69 17.62
N THR A 720 6.62 -4.77 17.99
CA THR A 720 5.86 -4.77 19.25
C THR A 720 4.36 -4.84 18.92
N LYS A 721 3.66 -5.81 19.50
CA LYS A 721 2.22 -6.05 19.28
C LYS A 721 1.51 -6.22 20.61
N SER A 722 0.56 -5.32 20.91
CA SER A 722 -0.38 -5.54 22.01
C SER A 722 -1.32 -6.70 21.69
N VAL A 723 -1.72 -7.46 22.70
CA VAL A 723 -2.69 -8.54 22.53
C VAL A 723 -4.04 -7.97 22.10
N VAL A 724 -4.64 -8.59 21.08
CA VAL A 724 -6.02 -8.30 20.70
C VAL A 724 -6.94 -9.06 21.65
N PHE A 725 -7.60 -8.32 22.55
CA PHE A 725 -8.53 -8.86 23.53
C PHE A 725 -9.97 -8.65 23.08
N ASP A 726 -10.44 -9.55 22.21
CA ASP A 726 -11.83 -9.62 21.75
C ASP A 726 -12.70 -10.46 22.70
N ALA A 727 -13.97 -10.69 22.32
CA ALA A 727 -14.83 -11.64 23.01
C ALA A 727 -14.19 -13.03 23.10
N VAL A 728 -14.21 -13.63 24.29
CA VAL A 728 -13.68 -14.96 24.59
C VAL A 728 -14.83 -15.85 25.07
N ALA A 729 -15.21 -16.85 24.27
CA ALA A 729 -16.33 -17.73 24.63
C ALA A 729 -16.01 -18.71 25.77
N SER A 730 -14.75 -19.14 25.88
CA SER A 730 -14.31 -20.10 26.90
C SER A 730 -13.01 -19.70 27.58
N PHE A 731 -13.07 -19.58 28.91
CA PHE A 731 -11.94 -19.28 29.80
C PHE A 731 -11.02 -20.47 30.06
N GLY A 732 -11.47 -21.69 29.72
CA GLY A 732 -10.67 -22.90 29.91
C GLY A 732 -10.85 -23.89 28.77
N ARG A 733 -9.94 -24.87 28.70
CA ARG A 733 -9.96 -25.97 27.76
C ARG A 733 -10.15 -27.27 28.53
N VAL A 734 -11.23 -27.99 28.24
CA VAL A 734 -11.52 -29.29 28.84
C VAL A 734 -10.63 -30.34 28.19
N LEU A 735 -9.98 -31.15 29.02
CA LEU A 735 -9.08 -32.22 28.63
C LEU A 735 -9.82 -33.57 28.55
N GLY A 736 -9.17 -34.60 27.98
CA GLY A 736 -9.78 -35.93 27.84
C GLY A 736 -10.08 -36.60 29.19
N ASP A 737 -9.37 -36.26 30.26
CA ASP A 737 -9.69 -36.72 31.63
C ASP A 737 -10.79 -35.89 32.33
N LYS A 738 -11.46 -34.99 31.59
CA LYS A 738 -12.46 -34.01 32.07
C LYS A 738 -11.92 -32.96 33.03
N SER A 739 -10.60 -32.88 33.23
CA SER A 739 -9.99 -31.74 33.91
C SER A 739 -9.90 -30.52 32.97
N THR A 740 -9.70 -29.33 33.52
CA THR A 740 -9.73 -28.08 32.75
C THR A 740 -8.40 -27.36 32.86
N LEU A 741 -7.78 -27.03 31.73
CA LEU A 741 -6.69 -26.05 31.68
C LEU A 741 -7.30 -24.65 31.56
N TYR A 742 -7.01 -23.79 32.53
CA TYR A 742 -7.48 -22.41 32.49
C TYR A 742 -6.52 -21.56 31.68
N LYS A 743 -7.06 -20.83 30.70
CA LYS A 743 -6.27 -19.96 29.84
C LYS A 743 -5.78 -18.77 30.64
N TYR A 744 -4.51 -18.41 30.49
CA TYR A 744 -4.02 -17.14 31.03
C TYR A 744 -4.47 -16.00 30.10
N LEU A 745 -5.42 -15.19 30.56
CA LEU A 745 -6.06 -14.14 29.79
C LEU A 745 -5.80 -12.79 30.43
N ASN A 746 -4.96 -11.98 29.79
CA ASN A 746 -4.61 -10.66 30.27
C ASN A 746 -4.61 -9.66 29.10
N PRO A 747 -5.45 -8.61 29.13
CA PRO A 747 -5.56 -7.63 28.04
C PRO A 747 -4.35 -6.68 27.95
N HIS A 748 -3.49 -6.64 28.97
CA HIS A 748 -2.33 -5.76 29.07
C HIS A 748 -1.02 -6.38 28.56
N LEU A 749 -1.09 -7.56 27.96
CA LEU A 749 0.10 -8.22 27.40
C LEU A 749 0.56 -7.55 26.11
N GLN A 750 1.88 -7.42 25.99
CA GLN A 750 2.57 -6.97 24.79
C GLN A 750 3.59 -8.02 24.36
N ALA A 751 3.47 -8.49 23.12
CA ALA A 751 4.39 -9.41 22.48
C ALA A 751 5.46 -8.60 21.72
N ILE A 752 6.73 -8.83 22.03
CA ILE A 752 7.87 -8.08 21.50
C ILE A 752 8.84 -9.07 20.87
N SER A 753 9.28 -8.77 19.65
CA SER A 753 10.33 -9.53 18.96
C SER A 753 11.59 -8.69 18.82
N THR A 754 12.75 -9.31 19.05
CA THR A 754 14.04 -8.65 18.99
C THR A 754 15.05 -9.49 18.21
N PHE A 755 16.12 -8.86 17.76
CA PHE A 755 17.20 -9.49 16.99
C PHE A 755 18.57 -8.94 17.40
N ILE A 756 19.52 -9.85 17.57
CA ILE A 756 20.92 -9.57 17.88
C ILE A 756 21.77 -10.14 16.73
N PRO A 757 22.47 -9.30 15.92
CA PRO A 757 23.30 -9.78 14.83
C PRO A 757 24.56 -10.50 15.33
N SER A 758 24.96 -11.60 14.68
CA SER A 758 26.16 -12.38 15.07
C SER A 758 27.49 -11.65 14.82
N VAL A 759 27.54 -10.70 13.87
CA VAL A 759 28.74 -9.94 13.51
C VAL A 759 28.47 -8.43 13.65
N LYS A 760 29.31 -7.72 14.43
CA LYS A 760 29.26 -6.26 14.56
C LYS A 760 30.00 -5.60 13.37
N GLY A 761 29.26 -5.17 12.34
CA GLY A 761 29.74 -4.23 11.31
C GLY A 761 30.07 -4.79 9.91
N VAL A 762 29.74 -3.97 8.90
CA VAL A 762 29.99 -4.01 7.44
C VAL A 762 29.38 -5.15 6.62
N ALA A 763 28.53 -4.72 5.68
CA ALA A 763 27.88 -5.46 4.62
C ALA A 763 28.90 -6.24 3.76
N SER A 764 28.83 -7.57 3.86
CA SER A 764 29.14 -8.47 2.75
C SER A 764 27.84 -9.16 2.34
N SER A 765 27.75 -9.53 1.06
CA SER A 765 26.57 -9.82 0.25
C SER A 765 25.73 -11.05 0.63
N SER A 766 25.72 -11.46 1.89
CA SER A 766 24.83 -12.49 2.45
C SER A 766 24.23 -11.99 3.76
N SER A 767 22.89 -11.96 3.86
CA SER A 767 22.16 -11.45 5.01
C SER A 767 22.71 -12.00 6.34
N PRO A 768 23.09 -11.15 7.32
CA PRO A 768 23.69 -11.63 8.56
C PRO A 768 22.68 -12.50 9.32
N SER A 769 23.15 -13.67 9.76
CA SER A 769 22.44 -14.46 10.77
C SER A 769 22.63 -13.85 12.15
N GLY A 770 21.74 -14.19 13.08
CA GLY A 770 21.76 -13.69 14.44
C GLY A 770 20.90 -14.52 15.37
N THR A 771 20.77 -14.03 16.60
CA THR A 771 19.89 -14.60 17.62
C THR A 771 18.64 -13.74 17.69
N GLY A 772 17.47 -14.36 17.55
CA GLY A 772 16.18 -13.73 17.80
C GLY A 772 15.71 -13.99 19.23
N LYS A 773 15.00 -13.04 19.84
CA LYS A 773 14.27 -13.29 21.09
C LYS A 773 12.83 -12.83 21.00
N ILE A 774 11.98 -13.51 21.76
CA ILE A 774 10.56 -13.19 21.89
C ILE A 774 10.22 -12.99 23.35
N TYR A 775 9.60 -11.87 23.66
CA TYR A 775 9.13 -11.49 24.99
C TYR A 775 7.62 -11.32 24.96
N VAL A 776 6.93 -11.85 25.97
CA VAL A 776 5.57 -11.42 26.30
C VAL A 776 5.66 -10.71 27.65
N ILE A 777 5.50 -9.40 27.63
CA ILE A 777 5.64 -8.53 28.79
C ILE A 777 4.28 -7.99 29.17
N ASP A 778 4.02 -7.94 30.46
CA ASP A 778 2.87 -7.23 31.00
C ASP A 778 3.12 -5.71 31.04
N SER A 779 2.30 -4.95 30.33
CA SER A 779 2.47 -3.49 30.23
C SER A 779 2.17 -2.73 31.53
N THR A 780 1.50 -3.33 32.52
CA THR A 780 1.21 -2.62 33.78
C THR A 780 2.37 -2.70 34.78
N ASN A 781 3.03 -3.86 34.90
CA ASN A 781 4.05 -4.10 35.93
C ASN A 781 5.43 -4.49 35.37
N GLY A 782 5.58 -4.69 34.06
CA GLY A 782 6.84 -5.04 33.42
C GLY A 782 7.28 -6.50 33.60
N LYS A 783 6.43 -7.35 34.19
CA LYS A 783 6.73 -8.79 34.38
C LYS A 783 6.78 -9.48 33.03
N ILE A 784 7.86 -10.23 32.80
CA ILE A 784 7.99 -11.13 31.66
C ILE A 784 7.15 -12.38 31.95
N VAL A 785 6.10 -12.57 31.15
CA VAL A 785 5.16 -13.70 31.22
C VAL A 785 5.71 -14.90 30.45
N TYR A 786 6.39 -14.64 29.33
CA TYR A 786 7.02 -15.65 28.49
C TYR A 786 8.26 -15.06 27.81
N GLU A 787 9.34 -15.83 27.75
CA GLU A 787 10.56 -15.48 27.03
C GLU A 787 11.07 -16.74 26.29
N THR A 788 11.56 -16.56 25.06
CA THR A 788 12.29 -17.61 24.35
C THR A 788 13.37 -17.00 23.45
N GLU A 789 14.46 -17.75 23.30
CA GLU A 789 15.57 -17.44 22.41
C GLU A 789 15.56 -18.37 21.20
N ILE A 790 15.93 -17.83 20.04
CA ILE A 790 15.91 -18.51 18.74
C ILE A 790 17.27 -18.29 18.07
N GLU A 791 18.04 -19.36 17.93
CA GLU A 791 19.34 -19.31 17.25
C GLU A 791 19.18 -19.38 15.72
N GLY A 792 20.10 -18.74 14.99
CA GLY A 792 20.21 -18.87 13.53
C GLY A 792 19.14 -18.11 12.73
N VAL A 793 18.56 -17.05 13.30
CA VAL A 793 17.58 -16.19 12.60
C VAL A 793 18.28 -15.40 11.50
N ILE A 794 17.73 -15.42 10.29
CA ILE A 794 18.25 -14.62 9.16
C ILE A 794 17.60 -13.23 9.17
N ALA A 795 18.42 -12.18 9.25
CA ALA A 795 17.96 -10.79 9.39
C ALA A 795 16.94 -10.35 8.33
N ARG A 796 17.09 -10.82 7.07
CA ARG A 796 16.18 -10.49 5.95
C ARG A 796 14.74 -10.95 6.21
N GLY A 797 14.56 -12.14 6.80
CA GLY A 797 13.22 -12.66 7.11
C GLY A 797 12.60 -12.02 8.35
N GLY A 798 13.44 -11.57 9.29
CA GLY A 798 13.01 -11.05 10.58
C GLY A 798 12.20 -12.08 11.37
N ILE A 799 11.40 -11.59 12.32
CA ILE A 799 10.46 -12.40 13.09
C ILE A 799 9.09 -11.76 12.99
N LYS A 800 8.09 -12.54 12.55
CA LYS A 800 6.68 -12.12 12.50
C LYS A 800 5.98 -12.65 13.72
N ILE A 801 5.32 -11.78 14.47
CA ILE A 801 4.69 -12.12 15.75
C ILE A 801 3.24 -11.67 15.80
N GLY A 802 2.39 -12.47 16.41
CA GLY A 802 1.01 -12.11 16.71
C GLY A 802 0.49 -12.89 17.90
N MET A 803 -0.37 -12.25 18.70
CA MET A 803 -0.98 -12.88 19.86
C MET A 803 -2.46 -12.50 19.97
N VAL A 804 -3.30 -13.51 20.21
CA VAL A 804 -4.74 -13.37 20.40
C VAL A 804 -5.18 -14.23 21.58
N GLU A 805 -5.98 -13.68 22.49
CA GLU A 805 -6.31 -14.33 23.76
C GLU A 805 -5.04 -14.79 24.53
N ASN A 806 -4.88 -16.10 24.73
CA ASN A 806 -3.75 -16.75 25.38
C ASN A 806 -2.78 -17.40 24.38
N TRP A 807 -2.98 -17.18 23.09
CA TRP A 807 -2.31 -17.89 22.01
C TRP A 807 -1.34 -16.97 21.27
N LEU A 808 -0.05 -17.24 21.45
CA LEU A 808 1.07 -16.56 20.79
C LEU A 808 1.52 -17.40 19.60
N VAL A 809 1.68 -16.76 18.45
CA VAL A 809 2.24 -17.38 17.24
C VAL A 809 3.33 -16.48 16.69
N PHE A 810 4.48 -17.08 16.37
CA PHE A 810 5.57 -16.36 15.73
C PHE A 810 6.26 -17.20 14.66
N ALA A 811 6.68 -16.56 13.58
CA ALA A 811 7.34 -17.18 12.45
C ALA A 811 8.66 -16.48 12.13
N TRP A 812 9.67 -17.25 11.72
CA TRP A 812 11.00 -16.72 11.38
C TRP A 812 11.63 -17.56 10.28
N LEU A 813 12.65 -16.97 9.65
CA LEU A 813 13.50 -17.65 8.69
C LEU A 813 14.80 -18.09 9.37
N ASP A 814 15.16 -19.36 9.21
CA ASP A 814 16.48 -19.91 9.55
C ASP A 814 17.17 -20.51 8.31
N GLU A 815 18.36 -21.08 8.48
CA GLU A 815 19.13 -21.72 7.39
C GLU A 815 18.42 -22.90 6.73
N ARG A 816 17.51 -23.57 7.44
CA ARG A 816 16.78 -24.76 6.96
C ARG A 816 15.43 -24.40 6.33
N GLY A 817 14.97 -23.17 6.51
CA GLY A 817 13.76 -22.63 5.90
C GLY A 817 12.90 -21.86 6.89
N TRP A 818 11.63 -21.67 6.53
CA TRP A 818 10.68 -20.98 7.39
C TRP A 818 10.15 -21.89 8.49
N LYS A 819 10.08 -21.36 9.70
CA LYS A 819 9.50 -22.02 10.86
C LYS A 819 8.41 -21.18 11.47
N ILE A 820 7.47 -21.84 12.13
CA ILE A 820 6.40 -21.21 12.90
C ILE A 820 6.28 -21.92 14.24
N SER A 821 6.28 -21.14 15.32
CA SER A 821 6.07 -21.65 16.66
C SER A 821 4.73 -21.18 17.18
N SER A 822 4.08 -22.07 17.91
CA SER A 822 2.79 -21.86 18.54
C SER A 822 2.95 -22.07 20.04
N THR A 823 2.55 -21.09 20.83
CA THR A 823 2.65 -21.09 22.29
C THR A 823 1.30 -20.74 22.89
N GLU A 824 0.76 -21.63 23.73
CA GLU A 824 -0.44 -21.35 24.52
C GLU A 824 -0.07 -21.15 25.99
N LEU A 825 -0.59 -20.07 26.59
CA LEU A 825 -0.36 -19.72 28.00
C LEU A 825 -1.54 -20.17 28.86
N PHE A 826 -1.25 -20.87 29.96
CA PHE A 826 -2.23 -21.38 30.91
C PHE A 826 -1.87 -20.98 32.33
N GLU A 827 -2.88 -20.89 33.20
CA GLU A 827 -2.69 -20.73 34.64
C GLU A 827 -2.27 -22.08 35.25
N ASP A 828 -1.18 -22.09 35.99
CA ASP A 828 -0.68 -23.26 36.71
C ASP A 828 -1.33 -23.32 38.10
N THR A 829 -2.64 -23.61 38.14
CA THR A 829 -3.38 -23.75 39.40
C THR A 829 -4.17 -25.07 39.47
N LEU A 830 -4.10 -25.73 40.63
CA LEU A 830 -4.94 -26.88 40.99
C LEU A 830 -6.37 -26.49 41.42
N LYS A 831 -6.67 -25.18 41.47
CA LYS A 831 -7.95 -24.62 41.92
C LYS A 831 -8.87 -24.34 40.72
N LYS A 832 -10.15 -24.07 40.97
CA LYS A 832 -11.04 -23.52 39.93
C LYS A 832 -10.40 -22.25 39.38
N GLY A 833 -10.20 -22.18 38.07
CA GLY A 833 -9.62 -21.03 37.40
C GLY A 833 -10.44 -19.78 37.66
N VAL A 834 -9.72 -18.67 37.71
CA VAL A 834 -10.27 -17.39 38.11
C VAL A 834 -10.83 -16.71 36.87
N THR A 835 -11.96 -16.01 37.00
CA THR A 835 -12.44 -15.11 35.95
C THR A 835 -11.41 -14.01 35.67
N PRO A 836 -11.29 -13.47 34.43
CA PRO A 836 -10.28 -12.46 34.05
C PRO A 836 -10.34 -11.10 34.79
N SER A 837 -11.09 -11.00 35.89
CA SER A 837 -11.35 -9.80 36.67
C SER A 837 -10.39 -9.62 37.86
N GLN A 838 -9.27 -10.36 37.92
CA GLN A 838 -8.27 -10.16 38.96
C GLN A 838 -7.22 -9.13 38.57
N SER A 839 -6.69 -8.48 39.60
CA SER A 839 -5.60 -7.51 39.47
C SER A 839 -4.34 -8.20 38.93
N THR A 840 -3.74 -7.62 37.90
CA THR A 840 -2.45 -8.03 37.31
C THR A 840 -1.29 -8.09 38.32
N PHE A 841 -1.47 -7.50 39.51
CA PHE A 841 -0.51 -7.51 40.60
C PHE A 841 -0.58 -8.79 41.47
N GLU A 842 -1.56 -9.67 41.25
CA GLU A 842 -1.57 -10.99 41.89
C GLU A 842 -0.54 -11.92 41.23
N ASN A 843 0.23 -12.63 42.05
CA ASN A 843 1.27 -13.52 41.52
C ASN A 843 0.68 -14.86 41.11
N ILE A 844 0.37 -15.00 39.82
CA ILE A 844 -0.11 -16.23 39.19
C ILE A 844 1.08 -16.93 38.51
N SER A 845 1.23 -18.25 38.75
CA SER A 845 2.16 -19.12 38.03
C SER A 845 1.58 -19.42 36.64
N ILE A 846 2.39 -19.22 35.60
CA ILE A 846 1.98 -19.40 34.21
C ILE A 846 2.73 -20.60 33.64
N ASN A 847 1.99 -21.52 33.02
CA ASN A 847 2.52 -22.64 32.27
C ASN A 847 2.39 -22.35 30.77
N ALA A 848 3.52 -22.32 30.06
CA ALA A 848 3.56 -22.12 28.62
C ALA A 848 3.80 -23.45 27.91
N ILE A 849 2.90 -23.83 27.01
CA ILE A 849 3.06 -25.01 26.16
C ILE A 849 3.42 -24.53 24.76
N THR A 850 4.63 -24.86 24.32
CA THR A 850 5.20 -24.40 23.05
C THR A 850 5.50 -25.58 22.13
N GLN A 851 5.20 -25.42 20.84
CA GLN A 851 5.64 -26.35 19.80
C GLN A 851 6.00 -25.61 18.52
N THR A 852 7.08 -26.05 17.87
CA THR A 852 7.56 -25.49 16.60
C THR A 852 7.24 -26.40 15.43
N PHE A 853 6.92 -25.79 14.30
CA PHE A 853 6.60 -26.42 13.02
C PHE A 853 7.44 -25.78 11.90
N ILE A 854 7.54 -26.47 10.77
CA ILE A 854 8.24 -26.06 9.55
C ILE A 854 7.18 -25.66 8.51
N LEU A 855 7.39 -24.50 7.88
CA LEU A 855 6.57 -24.01 6.78
C LEU A 855 7.30 -24.14 5.45
N PRO A 856 6.62 -24.58 4.37
CA PRO A 856 7.23 -24.74 3.05
C PRO A 856 7.46 -23.41 2.31
N THR A 857 6.93 -22.29 2.81
CA THR A 857 6.98 -20.99 2.13
C THR A 857 7.29 -19.87 3.11
N GLU A 858 7.79 -18.77 2.57
CA GLU A 858 7.98 -17.51 3.31
C GLU A 858 6.70 -16.97 3.94
N VAL A 859 6.85 -16.29 5.08
CA VAL A 859 5.79 -15.60 5.82
C VAL A 859 6.07 -14.09 5.81
N LYS A 860 5.33 -13.35 4.98
CA LYS A 860 5.49 -11.89 4.86
C LYS A 860 4.71 -11.13 5.94
N ALA A 861 3.52 -11.62 6.29
CA ALA A 861 2.65 -11.06 7.32
C ALA A 861 1.84 -12.16 8.02
N LEU A 862 1.47 -11.91 9.27
CA LEU A 862 0.71 -12.82 10.13
C LEU A 862 -0.43 -12.07 10.83
N GLY A 863 -1.60 -12.70 10.91
CA GLY A 863 -2.79 -12.17 11.59
C GLY A 863 -3.72 -13.28 12.05
N PHE A 864 -4.86 -12.92 12.65
CA PHE A 864 -5.86 -13.87 13.14
C PHE A 864 -7.25 -13.49 12.71
N THR A 865 -8.13 -14.47 12.52
CA THR A 865 -9.57 -14.23 12.30
C THR A 865 -10.25 -13.74 13.58
N THR A 866 -11.21 -12.82 13.43
CA THR A 866 -12.03 -12.30 14.54
C THR A 866 -13.50 -12.65 14.36
N SER A 867 -14.22 -12.86 15.46
CA SER A 867 -15.65 -13.16 15.47
C SER A 867 -16.33 -12.43 16.63
N LYS A 868 -17.66 -12.31 16.57
CA LYS A 868 -18.44 -11.44 17.45
C LYS A 868 -18.40 -11.88 18.91
N ALA A 869 -18.51 -13.18 19.15
CA ALA A 869 -18.58 -13.80 20.48
C ALA A 869 -17.36 -14.69 20.81
N GLY A 870 -16.41 -14.86 19.88
CA GLY A 870 -15.23 -15.71 20.08
C GLY A 870 -15.54 -17.20 20.21
N ILE A 871 -16.65 -17.68 19.66
CA ILE A 871 -17.09 -19.08 19.67
C ILE A 871 -16.47 -19.84 18.50
N THR A 872 -16.48 -19.27 17.30
CA THR A 872 -15.86 -19.90 16.13
C THR A 872 -14.36 -20.07 16.34
N THR A 873 -13.77 -21.13 15.78
CA THR A 873 -12.33 -21.38 15.92
C THR A 873 -11.53 -20.25 15.28
N LYS A 874 -10.53 -19.70 15.98
CA LYS A 874 -9.60 -18.74 15.36
C LYS A 874 -8.66 -19.47 14.39
N GLU A 875 -8.39 -18.90 13.22
CA GLU A 875 -7.34 -19.35 12.30
C GLU A 875 -6.22 -18.31 12.22
N VAL A 876 -5.00 -18.76 11.93
CA VAL A 876 -3.88 -17.88 11.59
C VAL A 876 -3.95 -17.55 10.11
N ILE A 877 -3.85 -16.28 9.77
CA ILE A 877 -3.83 -15.80 8.39
C ILE A 877 -2.37 -15.47 8.06
N VAL A 878 -1.87 -15.99 6.94
CA VAL A 878 -0.50 -15.79 6.48
C VAL A 878 -0.51 -15.25 5.05
N VAL A 879 0.31 -14.23 4.81
CA VAL A 879 0.71 -13.84 3.45
C VAL A 879 2.00 -14.59 3.12
N ASN A 880 1.95 -15.43 2.09
CA ASN A 880 3.08 -16.30 1.75
C ASN A 880 4.08 -15.65 0.77
N GLY A 881 5.21 -16.32 0.53
CA GLY A 881 6.23 -15.90 -0.45
C GLY A 881 5.70 -15.62 -1.87
N LYS A 882 4.65 -16.32 -2.29
CA LYS A 882 3.97 -16.18 -3.60
C LYS A 882 2.94 -15.06 -3.61
N ASN A 883 2.89 -14.21 -2.58
CA ASN A 883 1.88 -13.15 -2.43
C ASN A 883 0.45 -13.68 -2.36
N GLN A 884 0.28 -14.93 -1.91
CA GLN A 884 -1.04 -15.50 -1.69
C GLN A 884 -1.41 -15.38 -0.21
N ILE A 885 -2.69 -15.21 0.05
CA ILE A 885 -3.23 -15.16 1.41
C ILE A 885 -3.83 -16.51 1.71
N ALA A 886 -3.36 -17.15 2.79
CA ALA A 886 -3.80 -18.48 3.20
C ALA A 886 -4.13 -18.52 4.69
N THR A 887 -5.03 -19.42 5.06
CA THR A 887 -5.42 -19.65 6.45
C THR A 887 -4.86 -20.97 6.96
N ILE A 888 -4.29 -20.97 8.16
CA ILE A 888 -3.84 -22.16 8.88
C ILE A 888 -4.77 -22.38 10.07
N HIS A 889 -5.48 -23.50 10.06
CA HIS A 889 -6.42 -23.84 11.11
C HIS A 889 -5.71 -24.06 12.45
N ARG A 890 -6.23 -23.51 13.57
CA ARG A 890 -5.60 -23.60 14.90
C ARG A 890 -5.24 -25.02 15.34
N ARG A 891 -6.06 -26.01 14.98
CA ARG A 891 -5.77 -27.44 15.27
C ARG A 891 -4.45 -27.96 14.67
N LEU A 892 -4.02 -27.42 13.53
CA LEU A 892 -2.72 -27.77 12.93
C LEU A 892 -1.56 -27.17 13.73
N LEU A 893 -1.78 -26.03 14.37
CA LEU A 893 -0.81 -25.33 15.20
C LEU A 893 -1.05 -25.57 16.70
N ASP A 894 -1.79 -26.60 17.09
CA ASP A 894 -2.00 -26.90 18.51
C ASP A 894 -0.68 -27.42 19.11
N PRO A 895 -0.12 -26.75 20.14
CA PRO A 895 1.18 -27.16 20.68
C PRO A 895 1.10 -28.47 21.48
N ARG A 896 -0.10 -28.98 21.77
CA ARG A 896 -0.32 -30.22 22.52
C ARG A 896 -0.43 -31.46 21.62
N ARG A 897 -0.19 -31.33 20.30
CA ARG A 897 -0.20 -32.47 19.37
C ARG A 897 0.79 -33.55 19.83
N PRO A 898 0.36 -34.80 20.08
CA PRO A 898 1.23 -35.83 20.63
C PRO A 898 2.28 -36.27 19.62
N ILE A 899 3.52 -36.48 20.08
CA ILE A 899 4.59 -37.06 19.26
C ILE A 899 4.37 -38.57 19.18
N GLY A 900 4.09 -39.07 17.97
CA GLY A 900 3.80 -40.49 17.73
C GLY A 900 2.32 -40.84 17.83
N LYS A 901 2.01 -42.06 18.31
CA LYS A 901 0.64 -42.57 18.33
C LYS A 901 -0.18 -41.89 19.43
N PRO A 902 -1.35 -41.29 19.13
CA PRO A 902 -2.19 -40.64 20.15
C PRO A 902 -2.65 -41.61 21.24
N SER A 903 -2.56 -41.17 22.49
CA SER A 903 -3.13 -41.87 23.65
C SER A 903 -4.66 -41.85 23.63
N SER A 904 -5.32 -42.62 24.52
CA SER A 904 -6.79 -42.59 24.63
C SER A 904 -7.31 -41.20 25.00
N ARG A 905 -6.59 -40.46 25.85
CA ARG A 905 -6.89 -39.08 26.24
C ARG A 905 -6.78 -38.13 25.05
N ASP A 906 -5.70 -38.25 24.27
CA ASP A 906 -5.48 -37.41 23.09
C ASP A 906 -6.58 -37.62 22.05
N LYS A 907 -7.04 -38.87 21.89
CA LYS A 907 -8.15 -39.22 20.99
C LYS A 907 -9.48 -38.65 21.44
N GLU A 908 -9.73 -38.59 22.74
CA GLU A 908 -10.94 -37.97 23.30
C GLU A 908 -10.97 -36.45 23.03
N GLU A 909 -9.81 -35.79 23.10
CA GLU A 909 -9.65 -34.39 22.68
C GLU A 909 -9.56 -34.20 21.15
N MET A 910 -9.61 -35.29 20.39
CA MET A 910 -9.42 -35.33 18.93
C MET A 910 -8.09 -34.67 18.48
N LEU A 911 -7.03 -34.81 19.27
CA LEU A 911 -5.70 -34.30 18.91
C LEU A 911 -5.12 -35.11 17.76
N ILE A 912 -4.61 -34.39 16.76
CA ILE A 912 -3.89 -34.97 15.64
C ILE A 912 -2.42 -35.19 16.04
N PRO A 913 -1.77 -36.30 15.61
CA PRO A 913 -0.35 -36.52 15.85
C PRO A 913 0.50 -35.33 15.39
N TYR A 914 1.59 -35.04 16.07
CA TYR A 914 2.52 -34.01 15.66
C TYR A 914 3.23 -34.42 14.37
N GLU A 915 3.20 -33.52 13.40
CA GLU A 915 3.99 -33.58 12.18
C GLU A 915 4.73 -32.24 12.07
N ALA A 916 6.05 -32.30 11.86
CA ALA A 916 6.87 -31.11 11.85
C ALA A 916 6.50 -30.17 10.69
N MET A 917 6.20 -30.71 9.51
CA MET A 917 5.82 -29.92 8.35
C MET A 917 4.32 -29.62 8.37
N VAL A 918 3.95 -28.34 8.31
CA VAL A 918 2.56 -27.92 8.12
C VAL A 918 2.38 -27.55 6.64
N PRO A 919 1.69 -28.38 5.83
CA PRO A 919 1.47 -28.06 4.43
C PRO A 919 0.49 -26.90 4.30
N ILE A 920 0.74 -26.02 3.32
CA ILE A 920 -0.25 -25.04 2.90
C ILE A 920 -1.19 -25.73 1.92
N ASP A 921 -2.41 -25.99 2.36
CA ASP A 921 -3.46 -26.54 1.49
C ASP A 921 -3.87 -25.47 0.46
N PRO A 922 -3.72 -25.72 -0.85
CA PRO A 922 -4.19 -24.80 -1.89
C PRO A 922 -5.68 -24.45 -1.77
N LYS A 923 -6.50 -25.32 -1.16
CA LYS A 923 -7.93 -25.07 -0.92
C LYS A 923 -8.18 -24.03 0.18
N LYS A 924 -7.18 -23.78 1.03
CA LYS A 924 -7.21 -22.79 2.11
C LYS A 924 -6.51 -21.49 1.70
N VAL A 925 -6.15 -21.34 0.43
CA VAL A 925 -5.67 -20.08 -0.16
C VAL A 925 -6.89 -19.23 -0.52
N ILE A 926 -7.20 -18.25 0.33
CA ILE A 926 -8.37 -17.39 0.19
C ILE A 926 -8.24 -16.39 -0.97
N SER A 927 -7.02 -15.97 -1.31
CA SER A 927 -6.80 -15.10 -2.47
C SER A 927 -6.88 -15.86 -3.81
N HIS A 928 -7.04 -17.19 -3.79
CA HIS A 928 -7.18 -18.08 -4.95
C HIS A 928 -6.20 -17.76 -6.10
N LYS A 929 -6.62 -17.02 -7.13
CA LYS A 929 -5.80 -16.65 -8.31
C LYS A 929 -5.08 -15.31 -8.14
N TYR A 930 -5.49 -14.49 -7.18
CA TYR A 930 -4.93 -13.17 -6.95
C TYR A 930 -3.61 -13.27 -6.18
N GLU A 931 -2.57 -12.71 -6.79
CA GLU A 931 -1.27 -12.45 -6.18
C GLU A 931 -1.31 -11.04 -5.60
N VAL A 932 -1.56 -10.93 -4.30
CA VAL A 932 -1.73 -9.65 -3.60
C VAL A 932 -0.35 -9.09 -3.28
N LEU A 933 0.24 -8.39 -4.25
CA LEU A 933 1.61 -7.91 -4.16
C LEU A 933 1.76 -6.93 -2.99
N GLY A 934 2.87 -7.07 -2.27
CA GLY A 934 3.24 -6.16 -1.19
C GLY A 934 2.31 -6.13 0.03
N ALA A 935 1.36 -7.07 0.18
CA ALA A 935 0.49 -7.15 1.35
C ALA A 935 1.30 -7.37 2.64
N LYS A 936 1.31 -6.36 3.52
CA LYS A 936 2.06 -6.37 4.79
C LYS A 936 1.16 -6.26 6.01
N HIS A 937 -0.07 -5.78 5.82
CA HIS A 937 -1.02 -5.56 6.89
C HIS A 937 -2.29 -6.37 6.66
N LEU A 938 -2.78 -6.99 7.72
CA LEU A 938 -4.00 -7.79 7.75
C LEU A 938 -4.92 -7.20 8.81
N LEU A 939 -6.12 -6.79 8.39
CA LEU A 939 -7.14 -6.24 9.26
C LEU A 939 -8.38 -7.14 9.17
N THR A 940 -8.85 -7.64 10.30
CA THR A 940 -10.05 -8.47 10.37
C THR A 940 -11.16 -7.79 11.14
N SER A 941 -12.40 -8.07 10.77
CA SER A 941 -13.58 -7.59 11.48
C SER A 941 -14.66 -8.68 11.52
N ALA A 942 -15.33 -8.81 12.65
CA ALA A 942 -16.42 -9.76 12.81
C ALA A 942 -17.67 -9.31 12.03
N ALA A 943 -18.37 -10.24 11.39
CA ALA A 943 -19.73 -9.99 10.92
C ALA A 943 -20.72 -10.00 12.11
N LEU A 944 -22.01 -9.70 11.87
CA LEU A 944 -23.03 -9.85 12.92
C LEU A 944 -23.31 -11.33 13.23
N VAL A 945 -23.06 -12.21 12.25
CA VAL A 945 -23.08 -13.66 12.38
C VAL A 945 -21.74 -14.17 12.90
N GLU A 946 -21.78 -15.14 13.81
CA GLU A 946 -20.60 -15.62 14.52
C GLU A 946 -19.68 -16.46 13.64
N SER A 947 -20.23 -17.12 12.63
CA SER A 947 -19.46 -18.02 11.75
C SER A 947 -18.53 -17.29 10.78
N THR A 948 -18.77 -15.99 10.52
CA THR A 948 -18.15 -15.28 9.39
C THR A 948 -17.30 -14.09 9.84
N SER A 949 -16.13 -13.95 9.23
CA SER A 949 -15.18 -12.86 9.43
C SER A 949 -14.84 -12.19 8.09
N LEU A 950 -14.65 -10.87 8.13
CA LEU A 950 -14.12 -10.09 7.02
C LEU A 950 -12.60 -9.97 7.20
N LEU A 951 -11.87 -10.01 6.08
CA LEU A 951 -10.44 -9.72 6.04
C LEU A 951 -10.16 -8.70 4.97
N PHE A 952 -9.45 -7.64 5.35
CA PHE A 952 -8.82 -6.69 4.47
C PHE A 952 -7.30 -6.84 4.56
N ALA A 953 -6.66 -7.20 3.45
CA ALA A 953 -5.21 -7.25 3.31
C ALA A 953 -4.76 -6.08 2.44
N TYR A 954 -3.78 -5.32 2.93
CA TYR A 954 -3.30 -4.13 2.23
C TYR A 954 -1.79 -3.96 2.31
N GLY A 955 -1.28 -3.22 1.33
CA GLY A 955 0.13 -2.89 1.15
C GLY A 955 0.30 -2.13 -0.15
N LEU A 956 0.95 -2.73 -1.16
CA LEU A 956 0.89 -2.22 -2.53
C LEU A 956 -0.50 -2.46 -3.11
N ASP A 957 -0.94 -3.72 -3.15
CA ASP A 957 -2.28 -4.08 -3.59
C ASP A 957 -3.27 -4.12 -2.43
N LEU A 958 -4.55 -4.02 -2.77
CA LEU A 958 -5.66 -4.19 -1.84
C LEU A 958 -6.44 -5.46 -2.17
N PHE A 959 -6.74 -6.26 -1.16
CA PHE A 959 -7.61 -7.42 -1.26
C PHE A 959 -8.55 -7.46 -0.07
N LEU A 960 -9.83 -7.71 -0.31
CA LEU A 960 -10.80 -7.91 0.75
C LEU A 960 -11.64 -9.13 0.44
N THR A 961 -11.91 -9.94 1.46
CA THR A 961 -12.89 -11.02 1.41
C THR A 961 -13.83 -10.97 2.61
N ARG A 962 -15.11 -11.25 2.38
CA ARG A 962 -16.18 -11.22 3.38
C ARG A 962 -16.65 -12.61 3.81
N GLY A 963 -15.99 -13.66 3.33
CA GLY A 963 -16.45 -15.05 3.44
C GLY A 963 -15.56 -15.97 4.27
N ILE A 964 -14.72 -15.45 5.17
CA ILE A 964 -13.86 -16.32 5.98
C ILE A 964 -14.71 -16.99 7.04
N THR A 965 -14.81 -18.31 6.96
CA THR A 965 -15.65 -19.14 7.83
C THR A 965 -14.83 -20.26 8.47
N PRO A 966 -14.07 -19.99 9.54
CA PRO A 966 -13.15 -20.95 10.14
C PRO A 966 -13.74 -22.32 10.47
N SER A 967 -14.93 -22.31 11.07
CA SER A 967 -15.69 -23.50 11.47
C SER A 967 -16.82 -23.84 10.47
N GLY A 968 -16.82 -23.23 9.28
CA GLY A 968 -17.95 -23.27 8.35
C GLY A 968 -19.15 -22.44 8.81
N THR A 969 -20.17 -22.33 7.97
CA THR A 969 -21.39 -21.55 8.23
C THR A 969 -22.39 -22.35 9.06
N PHE A 970 -22.34 -22.24 10.40
CA PHE A 970 -23.24 -22.97 11.30
C PHE A 970 -24.49 -22.18 11.74
N ASP A 971 -24.50 -20.87 11.54
CA ASP A 971 -25.58 -19.95 11.91
C ASP A 971 -26.42 -19.48 10.71
N ILE A 972 -26.03 -19.86 9.49
CA ILE A 972 -26.79 -19.64 8.26
C ILE A 972 -27.05 -20.99 7.59
N LEU A 973 -28.26 -21.13 7.03
CA LEU A 973 -28.67 -22.33 6.31
C LEU A 973 -27.80 -22.51 5.05
N SER A 974 -27.26 -23.71 4.86
CA SER A 974 -26.41 -24.02 3.70
C SER A 974 -27.16 -23.89 2.36
N ASP A 975 -26.44 -23.54 1.30
CA ASP A 975 -26.99 -23.42 -0.05
C ASP A 975 -27.47 -24.75 -0.63
N ASN A 976 -26.87 -25.85 -0.18
CA ASN A 976 -27.26 -27.21 -0.57
C ASN A 976 -28.54 -27.71 0.14
N PHE A 977 -29.17 -26.90 0.99
CA PHE A 977 -30.39 -27.30 1.68
C PHE A 977 -31.57 -27.36 0.69
N ASN A 978 -32.11 -28.55 0.46
CA ASN A 978 -33.18 -28.76 -0.52
C ASN A 978 -34.55 -28.31 0.02
N LYS A 979 -34.82 -27.01 -0.10
CA LYS A 979 -36.09 -26.39 0.32
C LYS A 979 -37.30 -26.93 -0.43
N ALA A 980 -37.14 -27.25 -1.72
CA ALA A 980 -38.22 -27.79 -2.53
C ALA A 980 -38.67 -29.17 -2.03
N GLN A 981 -37.73 -30.04 -1.66
CA GLN A 981 -38.03 -31.34 -1.04
C GLN A 981 -38.74 -31.17 0.31
N LEU A 982 -38.30 -30.24 1.16
CA LEU A 982 -38.99 -29.94 2.42
C LEU A 982 -40.45 -29.52 2.18
N LEU A 983 -40.69 -28.60 1.26
CA LEU A 983 -42.05 -28.13 0.95
C LEU A 983 -42.92 -29.24 0.35
N LEU A 984 -42.37 -30.07 -0.54
CA LEU A 984 -43.08 -31.18 -1.16
C LEU A 984 -43.48 -32.22 -0.11
N THR A 985 -42.56 -32.60 0.77
CA THR A 985 -42.84 -33.57 1.86
C THR A 985 -43.90 -33.04 2.83
N LEU A 986 -43.83 -31.77 3.22
CA LEU A 986 -44.84 -31.13 4.08
C LEU A 986 -46.22 -31.11 3.40
N GLY A 987 -46.26 -30.82 2.10
CA GLY A 987 -47.48 -30.86 1.29
C GLY A 987 -48.07 -32.27 1.19
N ALA A 988 -47.24 -33.28 0.92
CA ALA A 988 -47.66 -34.68 0.85
C ALA A 988 -48.21 -35.19 2.18
N LEU A 989 -47.55 -34.87 3.31
CA LEU A 989 -48.02 -35.20 4.66
C LEU A 989 -49.36 -34.51 4.97
N SER A 990 -49.50 -33.23 4.61
CA SER A 990 -50.73 -32.47 4.84
C SER A 990 -51.91 -33.05 4.04
N ALA A 991 -51.71 -33.38 2.76
CA ALA A 991 -52.71 -34.07 1.95
C ALA A 991 -53.05 -35.46 2.51
N GLY A 992 -52.03 -36.21 2.95
CA GLY A 992 -52.20 -37.49 3.62
C GLY A 992 -53.08 -37.39 4.87
N ILE A 993 -52.87 -36.39 5.72
CA ILE A 993 -53.67 -36.12 6.93
C ILE A 993 -55.11 -35.72 6.56
N LEU A 994 -55.28 -34.84 5.56
CA LEU A 994 -56.61 -34.40 5.12
C LEU A 994 -57.45 -35.56 4.55
N VAL A 995 -56.82 -36.54 3.91
CA VAL A 995 -57.50 -37.75 3.41
C VAL A 995 -57.72 -38.78 4.52
N ALA A 996 -56.70 -39.04 5.34
CA ALA A 996 -56.74 -40.06 6.37
C ALA A 996 -57.66 -39.69 7.55
N GLY A 997 -57.70 -38.41 7.96
CA GLY A 997 -58.49 -37.96 9.10
C GLY A 997 -59.99 -38.28 8.98
N PRO A 998 -60.67 -37.88 7.90
CA PRO A 998 -62.06 -38.26 7.64
C PRO A 998 -62.25 -39.77 7.48
N ALA A 999 -61.31 -40.47 6.82
CA ALA A 999 -61.38 -41.91 6.61
C ALA A 999 -61.32 -42.70 7.93
N VAL A 1000 -60.43 -42.30 8.84
CA VAL A 1000 -60.31 -42.88 10.19
C VAL A 1000 -61.54 -42.55 11.03
N ARG A 1001 -62.01 -41.30 11.04
CA ARG A 1001 -63.26 -40.93 11.74
C ARG A 1001 -64.45 -41.75 11.25
N ARG A 1002 -64.58 -41.96 9.94
CA ARG A 1002 -65.63 -42.80 9.36
C ARG A 1002 -65.50 -44.27 9.78
N LYS A 1003 -64.27 -44.79 9.82
CA LYS A 1003 -63.97 -46.16 10.27
C LYS A 1003 -64.29 -46.34 11.76
N GLU A 1004 -63.88 -45.41 12.61
CA GLU A 1004 -64.20 -45.41 14.04
C GLU A 1004 -65.70 -45.28 14.31
N LEU A 1005 -66.39 -44.40 13.58
CA LEU A 1005 -67.85 -44.28 13.67
C LEU A 1005 -68.51 -45.61 13.31
N ARG A 1006 -68.08 -46.27 12.22
CA ARG A 1006 -68.61 -47.58 11.81
C ARG A 1006 -68.38 -48.66 12.87
N ASN A 1007 -67.19 -48.72 13.46
CA ASN A 1007 -66.86 -49.66 14.56
C ASN A 1007 -67.57 -49.34 15.89
N LYS A 1008 -68.17 -48.16 16.04
CA LYS A 1008 -69.01 -47.81 17.19
C LYS A 1008 -70.49 -48.15 16.97
N TRP A 1009 -70.93 -48.21 15.72
CA TRP A 1009 -72.32 -48.46 15.34
C TRP A 1009 -72.63 -49.93 15.05
N TYR A 1010 -71.59 -50.72 14.71
CA TYR A 1010 -71.57 -52.17 14.59
C TYR A 1010 -70.38 -52.69 15.38
#